data_AF-A0A2H0ZA24-F1
#
_entry.id   AF-A0A2H0ZA24-F1
#
_cell.length_a   1.000
_cell.length_b   1.000
_cell.length_c   1.000
_cell.angle_alpha   90.00
_cell.angle_beta   90.00
_cell.angle_gamma   90.00
#
_symmetry.space_group_name_H-M   'P 1'
#
loop_
_entity.id
_entity.type
_entity.pdbx_description
1 polymer ?
#
loop_
_entity_poly.entity_id
_entity_poly.type
_entity_poly.pdbx_seq_one_letter_code
_entity_poly.pdbx_strand_id
1 'polypeptide(L)'
;MKFLTALFFLFLSTSIDCAAKSVPAEILTTVIGDTIKSRIPNPADPKLLAGLIYDIAMGKPERFVEDSFESFKPDKIKDDAIDNTKMELLKLMVPGVAVYVETARQVFGVAETYVNDWQDWAIKNRAQEFKDEVLSKTTVKELDDTWNEYLYGGGMTYAMAVEDRMKGIFGANIKEIVGKMKEAYQQRRKELERKGKLAKILQERVAAKQRAIKHFLWIKKEAEQKTSGIMEMLEFLKLPSTKENIEKYLKNKQLYNELLGKWRSEVNKKKAAGEAVRTGDQETDAALSAGAEAQNSVAGNTKDTFTPPDYSGILREYGLNADRLLTNNVSPAEYTRLRDLLYGSADAANKACMAPYWNGLMYSSPDIKPAYESKINMCRDQFNRFAADAAEITKRLDEYGVKLKEDLEALVMNRWKDKPLEGTYAALASEFYASSQGKNLERYDNVMYSIETDNNYYESYDHWEYSREGKKNPDVKEMEKRRDAVAGIAGGYETLVPLAEEKAGAYKKKTAEYETLYKGNMTKYYDLYQQNSSMAEYYGAETYDFKKQLNQFSFAQKMLNEKFMGDGYIAQMKGRAGACRGIQEKWNEEISANKKFLADFGNTVKEFKALAVWNGKSGTMEMSKANFEKQYKARFQALLDSVSCSVEALNESREGFFNKEKAVKNGCFLPISEHRKNLNVLSELSADSQSMNFYSKRDAMYARINKMEEALKNIPVKLPSAEIEEITKEANRISREFGFFSTISHENLLGTYTAYKERISRAQEIEDNMLNFACQSSSVPENKDYMGRLPWKVSDKVEKYCLDENNKIKGGAGYGDIAPGTRGDSAVKKLYEDFKQAYESRNVSRVMSFIDENWTSQDGSEISDLEEHLSRIFRVFNEISFSISNLNVSDEGNGNYTVSYDLHMTSRIHAKNIKREEKSSVSEKARTVDGKTRIYKTENGSYWLVK
;
A
#
# COMPACT_ATOMS: atom_id res chain seq x y z
N MET A 1 62.42 2.07 -5.68
CA MET A 1 61.84 3.30 -6.26
C MET A 1 60.44 3.07 -6.83
N LYS A 2 59.78 1.93 -6.58
CA LYS A 2 58.69 1.93 -5.59
C LYS A 2 58.88 3.00 -4.50
N PHE A 3 57.77 3.45 -3.96
CA PHE A 3 57.66 3.80 -2.54
C PHE A 3 58.06 5.23 -2.14
N LEU A 4 59.01 5.89 -2.80
CA LEU A 4 59.41 7.25 -2.39
C LEU A 4 58.49 8.38 -2.90
N THR A 5 57.71 8.18 -3.96
CA THR A 5 56.67 9.17 -4.36
C THR A 5 55.28 8.86 -3.81
N ALA A 6 55.15 7.75 -3.08
CA ALA A 6 54.14 7.63 -2.04
C ALA A 6 54.54 8.42 -0.76
N LEU A 7 55.73 9.06 -0.73
CA LEU A 7 56.20 9.90 0.37
C LEU A 7 56.18 11.42 0.06
N PHE A 8 56.02 11.84 -1.20
CA PHE A 8 56.20 13.25 -1.60
C PHE A 8 54.91 14.03 -1.94
N PHE A 9 53.72 13.49 -1.72
CA PHE A 9 52.54 14.36 -1.45
C PHE A 9 51.79 13.93 -0.19
N LEU A 10 52.57 13.45 0.78
CA LEU A 10 52.32 13.72 2.19
C LEU A 10 53.04 15.01 2.64
N PHE A 11 53.70 15.76 1.73
CA PHE A 11 54.20 17.13 1.97
C PHE A 11 54.10 17.99 0.68
N LEU A 12 53.41 19.13 0.78
CA LEU A 12 53.62 20.39 0.02
C LEU A 12 52.90 20.61 -1.33
N SER A 13 51.63 21.05 -1.21
CA SER A 13 51.04 22.28 -1.80
C SER A 13 51.85 23.13 -2.80
N THR A 14 51.13 23.82 -3.71
CA THR A 14 51.52 24.92 -4.63
C THR A 14 51.98 24.57 -6.06
N SER A 15 51.55 25.40 -7.04
CA SER A 15 52.12 25.71 -8.38
C SER A 15 52.16 24.69 -9.56
N ILE A 16 51.69 25.22 -10.71
CA ILE A 16 52.18 25.20 -12.12
C ILE A 16 51.90 23.99 -13.08
N ASP A 17 51.15 24.36 -14.14
CA ASP A 17 51.15 24.06 -15.58
C ASP A 17 51.36 22.68 -16.26
N CYS A 18 50.49 22.54 -17.28
CA CYS A 18 50.68 22.11 -18.67
C CYS A 18 50.61 20.63 -19.13
N ALA A 19 49.62 20.43 -20.02
CA ALA A 19 49.70 19.88 -21.39
C ALA A 19 49.35 18.39 -21.67
N ALA A 20 48.19 18.26 -22.34
CA ALA A 20 47.87 17.47 -23.55
C ALA A 20 47.98 15.92 -23.56
N LYS A 21 46.83 15.27 -23.82
CA LYS A 21 46.55 14.47 -25.05
C LYS A 21 45.20 13.73 -25.00
N SER A 22 44.40 13.79 -26.07
CA SER A 22 44.42 12.76 -27.14
C SER A 22 43.27 12.95 -28.16
N VAL A 23 43.62 12.83 -29.44
CA VAL A 23 42.82 13.13 -30.65
C VAL A 23 41.46 12.39 -30.76
N PRO A 24 41.22 11.18 -30.20
CA PRO A 24 39.89 10.57 -30.26
C PRO A 24 38.82 11.30 -29.41
N ALA A 25 39.24 12.06 -28.40
CA ALA A 25 38.34 12.89 -27.59
C ALA A 25 38.01 14.24 -28.26
N GLU A 26 38.67 14.59 -29.36
CA GLU A 26 38.50 15.87 -30.09
C GLU A 26 37.50 15.73 -31.26
N ILE A 27 37.34 14.52 -31.80
CA ILE A 27 36.42 14.23 -32.91
C ILE A 27 34.96 14.13 -32.44
N LEU A 28 34.71 13.59 -31.23
CA LEU A 28 33.34 13.47 -30.69
C LEU A 28 32.76 14.82 -30.22
N THR A 29 33.60 15.74 -29.73
CA THR A 29 33.20 17.11 -29.34
C THR A 29 32.91 17.99 -30.55
N THR A 30 33.59 17.76 -31.68
CA THR A 30 33.39 18.53 -32.92
C THR A 30 32.05 18.17 -33.59
N VAL A 31 31.67 16.89 -33.65
CA VAL A 31 30.39 16.45 -34.26
C VAL A 31 29.17 16.87 -33.43
N ILE A 32 29.29 16.89 -32.10
CA ILE A 32 28.23 17.35 -31.19
C ILE A 32 28.13 18.89 -31.20
N GLY A 33 29.26 19.60 -31.31
CA GLY A 33 29.33 21.05 -31.38
C GLY A 33 28.72 21.64 -32.66
N ASP A 34 28.92 20.99 -33.82
CA ASP A 34 28.41 21.48 -35.10
C ASP A 34 26.90 21.20 -35.28
N THR A 35 26.38 20.15 -34.64
CA THR A 35 24.93 19.85 -34.65
C THR A 35 24.14 20.88 -33.83
N ILE A 36 24.70 21.36 -32.71
CA ILE A 36 24.08 22.38 -31.83
C ILE A 36 24.15 23.79 -32.45
N LYS A 37 25.24 24.14 -33.16
CA LYS A 37 25.40 25.45 -33.83
C LYS A 37 24.43 25.68 -35.01
N SER A 38 23.78 24.64 -35.53
CA SER A 38 22.92 24.76 -36.72
C SER A 38 21.44 25.09 -36.42
N ARG A 39 21.00 25.14 -35.16
CA ARG A 39 19.55 25.24 -34.85
C ARG A 39 19.07 26.37 -33.93
N ILE A 40 19.91 27.30 -33.47
CA ILE A 40 19.43 28.49 -32.74
C ILE A 40 20.26 29.73 -33.10
N PRO A 41 19.68 30.80 -33.69
CA PRO A 41 20.42 32.02 -33.98
C PRO A 41 20.55 32.91 -32.73
N ASN A 42 21.82 33.22 -32.44
CA ASN A 42 22.35 34.37 -31.70
C ASN A 42 22.37 34.36 -30.14
N PRO A 43 23.44 33.81 -29.52
CA PRO A 43 23.69 33.84 -28.07
C PRO A 43 24.67 34.94 -27.61
N ALA A 44 24.97 35.96 -28.42
CA ALA A 44 26.02 36.94 -28.12
C ALA A 44 25.54 38.23 -27.42
N ASP A 45 24.47 38.20 -26.61
CA ASP A 45 24.13 39.31 -25.72
C ASP A 45 24.58 39.02 -24.27
N PRO A 46 25.69 39.65 -23.80
CA PRO A 46 26.24 39.41 -22.46
C PRO A 46 25.35 39.96 -21.33
N LYS A 47 24.40 40.87 -21.63
CA LYS A 47 23.49 41.40 -20.61
C LYS A 47 22.34 40.44 -20.32
N LEU A 48 21.88 39.70 -21.33
CA LEU A 48 20.83 38.69 -21.17
C LEU A 48 21.31 37.52 -20.30
N LEU A 49 22.58 37.10 -20.48
CA LEU A 49 23.17 36.00 -19.71
C LEU A 49 23.46 36.38 -18.26
N ALA A 50 23.84 37.64 -17.99
CA ALA A 50 24.07 38.15 -16.64
C ALA A 50 22.75 38.31 -15.84
N GLY A 51 21.65 38.66 -16.50
CA GLY A 51 20.32 38.77 -15.88
C GLY A 51 19.74 37.41 -15.47
N LEU A 52 19.83 36.41 -16.37
CA LEU A 52 19.33 35.06 -16.11
C LEU A 52 20.03 34.36 -14.93
N ILE A 53 21.33 34.60 -14.76
CA ILE A 53 22.10 34.01 -13.67
C ILE A 53 21.80 34.71 -12.33
N TYR A 54 21.53 36.03 -12.36
CA TYR A 54 21.18 36.80 -11.16
C TYR A 54 19.76 36.49 -10.65
N ASP A 55 18.79 36.33 -11.54
CA ASP A 55 17.38 36.08 -11.17
C ASP A 55 17.15 34.64 -10.67
N ILE A 56 17.92 33.66 -11.15
CA ILE A 56 17.93 32.29 -10.62
C ILE A 56 18.64 32.23 -9.26
N ALA A 57 19.71 33.02 -9.06
CA ALA A 57 20.42 33.08 -7.79
C ALA A 57 19.64 33.82 -6.68
N MET A 58 18.59 34.58 -7.02
CA MET A 58 17.78 35.37 -6.09
C MET A 58 16.35 34.83 -5.84
N GLY A 59 16.00 33.65 -6.37
CA GLY A 59 14.80 32.92 -5.97
C GLY A 59 13.45 33.57 -6.31
N LYS A 60 13.30 34.20 -7.50
CA LYS A 60 12.04 34.81 -7.95
C LYS A 60 11.49 34.17 -9.24
N PRO A 61 10.63 33.14 -9.16
CA PRO A 61 9.99 32.56 -10.34
C PRO A 61 8.83 33.40 -10.90
N GLU A 62 8.31 34.41 -10.17
CA GLU A 62 7.14 35.18 -10.62
C GLU A 62 7.44 36.19 -11.75
N ARG A 63 8.69 36.56 -11.96
CA ARG A 63 9.08 37.53 -13.02
C ARG A 63 8.90 37.00 -14.44
N PHE A 64 8.86 35.68 -14.62
CA PHE A 64 8.49 35.05 -15.89
C PHE A 64 6.99 35.19 -16.20
N VAL A 65 6.14 35.36 -15.17
CA VAL A 65 4.69 35.48 -15.31
C VAL A 65 4.28 36.94 -15.55
N GLU A 66 4.96 37.92 -14.93
CA GLU A 66 4.72 39.36 -15.20
C GLU A 66 5.09 39.75 -16.64
N ASP A 67 6.22 39.27 -17.17
CA ASP A 67 6.66 39.56 -18.55
C ASP A 67 5.74 38.94 -19.62
N SER A 68 4.94 37.93 -19.25
CA SER A 68 3.99 37.27 -20.16
C SER A 68 2.65 38.03 -20.29
N PHE A 69 2.33 38.94 -19.36
CA PHE A 69 1.08 39.73 -19.37
C PHE A 69 1.24 41.19 -19.82
N GLU A 70 2.46 41.69 -20.06
CA GLU A 70 2.71 43.03 -20.61
C GLU A 70 2.56 43.15 -22.14
N SER A 71 2.10 42.10 -22.84
CA SER A 71 1.82 42.19 -24.28
C SER A 71 0.48 42.84 -24.65
N PHE A 72 -0.28 43.38 -23.70
CA PHE A 72 -1.52 44.12 -24.00
C PHE A 72 -1.29 45.64 -23.91
N LYS A 73 -0.97 46.28 -25.04
CA LYS A 73 -1.06 47.75 -25.18
C LYS A 73 -2.53 48.17 -25.32
N PRO A 74 -3.07 49.02 -24.44
CA PRO A 74 -4.29 49.75 -24.68
C PRO A 74 -3.92 51.07 -25.38
N ASP A 75 -3.95 51.08 -26.71
CA ASP A 75 -4.02 52.35 -27.41
C ASP A 75 -5.45 52.89 -27.27
N LYS A 76 -5.58 53.88 -26.37
CA LYS A 76 -6.59 54.96 -26.27
C LYS A 76 -7.47 54.94 -25.01
N ILE A 77 -7.68 56.18 -24.53
CA ILE A 77 -8.71 56.70 -23.61
C ILE A 77 -8.20 56.82 -22.16
N LYS A 78 -7.50 57.91 -21.77
CA LYS A 78 -7.99 59.25 -21.34
C LYS A 78 -9.06 59.22 -20.24
N ASP A 79 -8.68 59.62 -19.02
CA ASP A 79 -9.20 60.81 -18.33
C ASP A 79 -8.48 61.07 -16.97
N ASP A 80 -7.51 61.99 -17.01
CA ASP A 80 -6.53 62.35 -15.97
C ASP A 80 -7.04 63.28 -14.86
N ALA A 81 -8.18 63.00 -14.21
CA ALA A 81 -8.65 63.90 -13.13
C ALA A 81 -9.02 63.23 -11.80
N ILE A 82 -9.04 61.89 -11.71
CA ILE A 82 -9.45 61.19 -10.47
C ILE A 82 -8.28 60.46 -9.78
N ASP A 83 -7.21 60.12 -10.51
CA ASP A 83 -6.12 59.30 -9.98
C ASP A 83 -5.01 60.10 -9.29
N ASN A 84 -4.81 61.37 -9.67
CA ASN A 84 -3.83 62.25 -9.00
C ASN A 84 -4.22 62.57 -7.54
N THR A 85 -5.51 62.61 -7.21
CA THR A 85 -5.97 62.88 -5.83
C THR A 85 -5.89 61.66 -4.92
N LYS A 86 -5.94 60.44 -5.48
CA LYS A 86 -5.79 59.19 -4.71
C LYS A 86 -4.33 58.85 -4.39
N MET A 87 -3.40 59.20 -5.29
CA MET A 87 -1.96 58.94 -5.11
C MET A 87 -1.26 59.86 -4.12
N GLU A 88 -1.70 61.12 -3.98
CA GLU A 88 -1.17 62.04 -2.95
C GLU A 88 -1.62 61.63 -1.53
N LEU A 89 -2.83 61.07 -1.38
CA LEU A 89 -3.32 60.56 -0.09
C LEU A 89 -2.59 59.27 0.33
N LEU A 90 -2.19 58.44 -0.64
CA LEU A 90 -1.40 57.23 -0.38
C LEU A 90 0.04 57.55 0.06
N LYS A 91 0.68 58.57 -0.53
CA LYS A 91 2.05 58.99 -0.15
C LYS A 91 2.17 59.45 1.31
N LEU A 92 1.08 59.93 1.91
CA LEU A 92 1.02 60.37 3.30
C LEU A 92 0.89 59.22 4.33
N MET A 93 0.46 58.02 3.92
CA MET A 93 0.20 56.90 4.84
C MET A 93 1.26 55.78 4.83
N VAL A 94 2.21 55.79 3.89
CA VAL A 94 3.15 54.67 3.66
C VAL A 94 4.24 54.48 4.73
N PRO A 95 4.79 55.50 5.43
CA PRO A 95 5.92 55.26 6.35
C PRO A 95 5.58 54.42 7.60
N GLY A 96 4.32 54.40 8.05
CA GLY A 96 3.90 53.69 9.26
C GLY A 96 3.51 52.22 9.06
N VAL A 97 3.04 51.84 7.87
CA VAL A 97 2.59 50.47 7.55
C VAL A 97 3.73 49.63 6.96
N ALA A 98 4.69 50.27 6.27
CA ALA A 98 5.84 49.60 5.69
C ALA A 98 6.70 48.88 6.75
N VAL A 99 6.85 49.44 7.96
CA VAL A 99 7.66 48.82 9.04
C VAL A 99 7.01 47.54 9.59
N TYR A 100 5.68 47.51 9.77
CA TYR A 100 4.98 46.33 10.28
C TYR A 100 4.81 45.23 9.23
N VAL A 101 4.63 45.60 7.96
CA VAL A 101 4.58 44.62 6.85
C VAL A 101 5.96 44.02 6.60
N GLU A 102 7.04 44.81 6.68
CA GLU A 102 8.40 44.31 6.51
C GLU A 102 8.86 43.45 7.70
N THR A 103 8.46 43.80 8.93
CA THR A 103 8.73 42.99 10.13
C THR A 103 7.94 41.67 10.09
N ALA A 104 6.66 41.69 9.69
CA ALA A 104 5.88 40.47 9.48
C ALA A 104 6.50 39.60 8.37
N ARG A 105 6.94 40.21 7.26
CA ARG A 105 7.60 39.51 6.15
C ARG A 105 8.95 38.89 6.55
N GLN A 106 9.73 39.55 7.40
CA GLN A 106 10.98 39.01 7.96
C GLN A 106 10.72 37.87 8.95
N VAL A 107 9.72 38.01 9.83
CA VAL A 107 9.32 36.95 10.78
C VAL A 107 8.76 35.73 10.04
N PHE A 108 7.92 35.93 9.02
CA PHE A 108 7.41 34.84 8.17
C PHE A 108 8.53 34.21 7.32
N GLY A 109 9.48 34.99 6.80
CA GLY A 109 10.62 34.45 6.06
C GLY A 109 11.58 33.63 6.92
N VAL A 110 11.82 34.03 8.17
CA VAL A 110 12.61 33.25 9.14
C VAL A 110 11.87 31.99 9.58
N ALA A 111 10.55 32.08 9.82
CA ALA A 111 9.72 30.92 10.16
C ALA A 111 9.63 29.93 8.99
N GLU A 112 9.47 30.41 7.75
CA GLU A 112 9.46 29.59 6.54
C GLU A 112 10.82 28.92 6.31
N THR A 113 11.93 29.66 6.47
CA THR A 113 13.29 29.09 6.38
C THR A 113 13.50 28.02 7.45
N TYR A 114 13.09 28.27 8.70
CA TYR A 114 13.24 27.31 9.79
C TYR A 114 12.38 26.06 9.59
N VAL A 115 11.14 26.22 9.12
CA VAL A 115 10.26 25.09 8.79
C VAL A 115 10.84 24.28 7.63
N ASN A 116 11.37 24.94 6.60
CA ASN A 116 12.01 24.28 5.46
C ASN A 116 13.31 23.55 5.87
N ASP A 117 14.18 24.19 6.65
CA ASP A 117 15.43 23.58 7.16
C ASP A 117 15.15 22.39 8.09
N TRP A 118 14.14 22.51 8.95
CA TRP A 118 13.71 21.42 9.82
C TRP A 118 13.10 20.27 9.03
N GLN A 119 12.30 20.58 8.01
CA GLN A 119 11.73 19.59 7.12
C GLN A 119 12.83 18.88 6.32
N ASP A 120 13.80 19.60 5.76
CA ASP A 120 14.95 19.03 5.06
C ASP A 120 15.81 18.15 5.97
N TRP A 121 16.04 18.58 7.21
CA TRP A 121 16.71 17.78 8.23
C TRP A 121 15.94 16.50 8.55
N ALA A 122 14.62 16.58 8.72
CA ALA A 122 13.76 15.43 8.99
C ALA A 122 13.77 14.45 7.81
N ILE A 123 13.64 14.95 6.58
CA ILE A 123 13.73 14.15 5.34
C ILE A 123 15.07 13.42 5.27
N LYS A 124 16.17 14.12 5.53
CA LYS A 124 17.52 13.55 5.47
C LYS A 124 17.73 12.47 6.52
N ASN A 125 17.29 12.69 7.75
CA ASN A 125 17.40 11.67 8.81
C ASN A 125 16.51 10.46 8.55
N ARG A 126 15.26 10.64 8.11
CA ARG A 126 14.38 9.50 7.77
C ARG A 126 14.89 8.70 6.59
N ALA A 127 15.49 9.37 5.58
CA ALA A 127 16.15 8.69 4.49
C ALA A 127 17.38 7.88 4.96
N GLN A 128 18.14 8.41 5.92
CA GLN A 128 19.31 7.72 6.49
C GLN A 128 18.90 6.54 7.38
N GLU A 129 17.90 6.70 8.26
CA GLU A 129 17.31 5.61 9.04
C GLU A 129 16.77 4.51 8.13
N PHE A 130 16.03 4.86 7.08
CA PHE A 130 15.53 3.88 6.10
C PHE A 130 16.66 3.12 5.41
N LYS A 131 17.74 3.82 5.06
CA LYS A 131 18.93 3.22 4.45
C LYS A 131 19.60 2.22 5.41
N ASP A 132 19.73 2.59 6.67
CA ASP A 132 20.44 1.80 7.68
C ASP A 132 19.60 0.64 8.22
N GLU A 133 18.29 0.82 8.41
CA GLU A 133 17.38 -0.21 8.92
C GLU A 133 16.91 -1.16 7.82
N VAL A 134 16.57 -0.65 6.63
CA VAL A 134 15.96 -1.47 5.57
C VAL A 134 16.95 -1.78 4.46
N LEU A 135 17.56 -0.78 3.82
CA LEU A 135 18.38 -1.02 2.63
C LEU A 135 19.71 -1.75 2.92
N SER A 136 20.16 -1.74 4.17
CA SER A 136 21.38 -2.43 4.63
C SER A 136 21.29 -3.96 4.58
N LYS A 137 20.08 -4.53 4.50
CA LYS A 137 19.90 -5.99 4.52
C LYS A 137 20.59 -6.68 3.35
N THR A 138 21.05 -7.90 3.61
CA THR A 138 21.91 -8.66 2.69
C THR A 138 21.18 -9.80 1.99
N THR A 139 19.99 -10.16 2.47
CA THR A 139 19.12 -11.16 1.85
C THR A 139 17.76 -10.56 1.51
N VAL A 140 17.10 -11.10 0.48
CA VAL A 140 15.75 -10.65 0.05
C VAL A 140 14.73 -10.84 1.18
N LYS A 141 14.82 -11.96 1.92
CA LYS A 141 13.92 -12.26 3.02
C LYS A 141 14.04 -11.23 4.15
N GLU A 142 15.25 -10.96 4.62
CA GLU A 142 15.48 -9.94 5.65
C GLU A 142 15.05 -8.55 5.17
N LEU A 143 15.31 -8.20 3.91
CA LEU A 143 14.88 -6.93 3.32
C LEU A 143 13.34 -6.81 3.32
N ASP A 144 12.63 -7.86 2.89
CA ASP A 144 11.16 -7.90 2.83
C ASP A 144 10.54 -7.88 4.23
N ASP A 145 11.08 -8.66 5.18
CA ASP A 145 10.63 -8.69 6.57
C ASP A 145 10.82 -7.31 7.24
N THR A 146 11.99 -6.69 7.07
CA THR A 146 12.27 -5.37 7.67
C THR A 146 11.49 -4.25 6.99
N TRP A 147 11.25 -4.31 5.67
CA TRP A 147 10.39 -3.37 4.96
C TRP A 147 8.93 -3.44 5.47
N ASN A 148 8.41 -4.65 5.67
CA ASN A 148 7.06 -4.83 6.19
C ASN A 148 6.98 -4.37 7.65
N GLU A 149 7.97 -4.66 8.48
CA GLU A 149 8.03 -4.14 9.85
C GLU A 149 8.13 -2.61 9.87
N TYR A 150 8.92 -2.03 8.97
CA TYR A 150 9.09 -0.58 8.82
C TYR A 150 7.78 0.11 8.41
N LEU A 151 6.97 -0.51 7.54
CA LEU A 151 5.68 0.04 7.10
C LEU A 151 4.51 -0.24 8.03
N TYR A 152 4.45 -1.40 8.66
CA TYR A 152 3.27 -1.89 9.39
C TYR A 152 3.44 -1.92 10.90
N GLY A 153 4.63 -1.64 11.43
CA GLY A 153 4.88 -1.40 12.84
C GLY A 153 4.18 -2.40 13.77
N GLY A 154 4.56 -3.68 13.70
CA GLY A 154 4.25 -4.69 14.72
C GLY A 154 2.79 -4.86 15.16
N GLY A 155 1.80 -4.44 14.36
CA GLY A 155 0.37 -4.57 14.68
C GLY A 155 -0.47 -3.29 14.62
N MET A 156 0.11 -2.14 14.27
CA MET A 156 -0.65 -0.91 14.02
C MET A 156 -1.18 -0.85 12.57
N THR A 157 -2.32 -0.17 12.35
CA THR A 157 -2.85 0.04 10.98
C THR A 157 -1.87 0.88 10.14
N TYR A 158 -1.77 0.59 8.85
CA TYR A 158 -0.84 1.20 7.88
C TYR A 158 -0.69 2.74 7.99
N ALA A 159 -1.81 3.46 8.18
CA ALA A 159 -1.79 4.91 8.28
C ALA A 159 -1.01 5.42 9.51
N MET A 160 -1.21 4.77 10.68
CA MET A 160 -0.59 5.20 11.94
C MET A 160 0.91 4.94 12.00
N ALA A 161 1.39 3.80 11.48
CA ALA A 161 2.81 3.46 11.52
C ALA A 161 3.65 4.38 10.61
N VAL A 162 3.12 4.72 9.43
CA VAL A 162 3.76 5.65 8.50
C VAL A 162 3.72 7.07 9.06
N GLU A 163 2.59 7.52 9.61
CA GLU A 163 2.50 8.85 10.25
C GLU A 163 3.44 9.01 11.45
N ASP A 164 3.56 7.98 12.30
CA ASP A 164 4.41 8.03 13.48
C ASP A 164 5.91 8.11 13.12
N ARG A 165 6.34 7.35 12.10
CA ARG A 165 7.73 7.38 11.61
C ARG A 165 8.04 8.60 10.75
N MET A 166 7.04 9.21 10.12
CA MET A 166 7.19 10.43 9.31
C MET A 166 6.94 11.72 10.11
N LYS A 167 6.81 11.62 11.45
CA LYS A 167 6.83 12.79 12.35
C LYS A 167 8.04 13.65 12.05
N GLY A 168 7.80 14.88 11.61
CA GLY A 168 8.85 15.75 11.05
C GLY A 168 8.57 16.27 9.65
N ILE A 169 7.69 15.61 8.90
CA ILE A 169 7.46 15.88 7.47
C ILE A 169 5.97 16.22 7.28
N PHE A 170 5.66 17.39 6.73
CA PHE A 170 4.28 17.84 6.58
C PHE A 170 3.68 17.49 5.21
N GLY A 171 2.40 17.07 5.20
CA GLY A 171 1.50 17.09 4.04
C GLY A 171 1.96 16.27 2.82
N ALA A 172 1.92 16.90 1.64
CA ALA A 172 2.14 16.25 0.33
C ALA A 172 3.52 15.59 0.18
N ASN A 173 4.52 16.07 0.92
CA ASN A 173 5.90 15.57 0.86
C ASN A 173 6.03 14.14 1.43
N ILE A 174 5.14 13.72 2.34
CA ILE A 174 5.13 12.35 2.88
C ILE A 174 4.92 11.34 1.74
N LYS A 175 3.96 11.61 0.85
CA LYS A 175 3.62 10.71 -0.26
C LYS A 175 4.78 10.57 -1.23
N GLU A 176 5.47 11.67 -1.53
CA GLU A 176 6.64 11.66 -2.43
C GLU A 176 7.81 10.87 -1.82
N ILE A 177 8.10 11.08 -0.54
CA ILE A 177 9.21 10.40 0.16
C ILE A 177 8.94 8.90 0.30
N VAL A 178 7.72 8.51 0.68
CA VAL A 178 7.31 7.10 0.72
C VAL A 178 7.39 6.48 -0.69
N GLY A 179 7.10 7.25 -1.75
CA GLY A 179 7.33 6.86 -3.13
C GLY A 179 8.80 6.55 -3.42
N LYS A 180 9.70 7.47 -3.10
CA LYS A 180 11.16 7.30 -3.28
C LYS A 180 11.72 6.13 -2.44
N MET A 181 11.22 5.92 -1.22
CA MET A 181 11.59 4.77 -0.38
C MET A 181 11.13 3.45 -1.00
N LYS A 182 9.90 3.37 -1.53
CA LYS A 182 9.40 2.20 -2.27
C LYS A 182 10.29 1.90 -3.47
N GLU A 183 10.68 2.91 -4.25
CA GLU A 183 11.57 2.74 -5.39
C GLU A 183 12.95 2.21 -4.98
N ALA A 184 13.56 2.80 -3.94
CA ALA A 184 14.86 2.37 -3.42
C ALA A 184 14.82 0.92 -2.89
N TYR A 185 13.75 0.55 -2.18
CA TYR A 185 13.50 -0.83 -1.75
C TYR A 185 13.41 -1.79 -2.95
N GLN A 186 12.61 -1.45 -3.97
CA GLN A 186 12.47 -2.28 -5.17
C GLN A 186 13.79 -2.45 -5.93
N GLN A 187 14.60 -1.39 -6.03
CA GLN A 187 15.93 -1.46 -6.63
C GLN A 187 16.86 -2.39 -5.83
N ARG A 188 16.91 -2.24 -4.50
CA ARG A 188 17.73 -3.08 -3.63
C ARG A 188 17.30 -4.55 -3.68
N ARG A 189 16.00 -4.81 -3.68
CA ARG A 189 15.42 -6.15 -3.81
C ARG A 189 15.87 -6.82 -5.11
N LYS A 190 15.78 -6.12 -6.24
CA LYS A 190 16.28 -6.60 -7.55
C LYS A 190 17.79 -6.88 -7.53
N GLU A 191 18.58 -6.04 -6.87
CA GLU A 191 20.03 -6.25 -6.72
C GLU A 191 20.34 -7.54 -5.93
N LEU A 192 19.67 -7.74 -4.79
CA LEU A 192 19.85 -8.93 -3.96
C LEU A 192 19.37 -10.22 -4.66
N GLU A 193 18.24 -10.16 -5.38
CA GLU A 193 17.79 -11.26 -6.23
C GLU A 193 18.82 -11.61 -7.31
N ARG A 194 19.43 -10.59 -7.95
CA ARG A 194 20.50 -10.80 -8.93
C ARG A 194 21.72 -11.45 -8.29
N LYS A 195 22.12 -11.02 -7.09
CA LYS A 195 23.22 -11.63 -6.32
C LYS A 195 22.92 -13.07 -5.93
N GLY A 196 21.70 -13.38 -5.47
CA GLY A 196 21.27 -14.74 -5.17
C GLY A 196 21.28 -15.65 -6.40
N LYS A 197 20.76 -15.16 -7.54
CA LYS A 197 20.84 -15.87 -8.83
C LYS A 197 22.29 -16.12 -9.25
N LEU A 198 23.17 -15.12 -9.13
CA LEU A 198 24.59 -15.24 -9.47
C LEU A 198 25.30 -16.27 -8.57
N ALA A 199 25.03 -16.27 -7.26
CA ALA A 199 25.57 -17.24 -6.32
C ALA A 199 25.12 -18.67 -6.65
N LYS A 200 23.85 -18.86 -7.01
CA LYS A 200 23.33 -20.15 -7.48
C LYS A 200 24.01 -20.60 -8.78
N ILE A 201 24.15 -19.70 -9.76
CA ILE A 201 24.88 -19.97 -11.01
C ILE A 201 26.35 -20.35 -10.72
N LEU A 202 27.00 -19.69 -9.77
CA LEU A 202 28.36 -20.02 -9.33
C LEU A 202 28.43 -21.40 -8.69
N GLN A 203 27.50 -21.75 -7.80
CA GLN A 203 27.42 -23.10 -7.22
C GLN A 203 27.17 -24.16 -8.29
N GLU A 204 26.24 -23.92 -9.22
CA GLU A 204 25.97 -24.82 -10.35
C GLU A 204 27.19 -24.97 -11.26
N ARG A 205 27.95 -23.89 -11.50
CA ARG A 205 29.23 -23.94 -12.24
C ARG A 205 30.30 -24.72 -11.47
N VAL A 206 30.39 -24.58 -10.15
CA VAL A 206 31.33 -25.36 -9.32
C VAL A 206 30.95 -26.85 -9.35
N ALA A 207 29.67 -27.18 -9.20
CA ALA A 207 29.18 -28.56 -9.31
C ALA A 207 29.41 -29.13 -10.72
N ALA A 208 29.19 -28.34 -11.77
CA ALA A 208 29.48 -28.73 -13.15
C ALA A 208 30.98 -28.97 -13.38
N LYS A 209 31.86 -28.11 -12.84
CA LYS A 209 33.32 -28.31 -12.86
C LYS A 209 33.72 -29.59 -12.14
N GLN A 210 33.15 -29.88 -10.98
CA GLN A 210 33.43 -31.13 -10.24
C GLN A 210 32.98 -32.37 -11.02
N ARG A 211 31.81 -32.34 -11.66
CA ARG A 211 31.35 -33.42 -12.57
C ARG A 211 32.29 -33.59 -13.76
N ALA A 212 32.71 -32.49 -14.38
CA ALA A 212 33.66 -32.52 -15.49
C ALA A 212 35.01 -33.10 -15.05
N ILE A 213 35.55 -32.70 -13.90
CA ILE A 213 36.80 -33.25 -13.35
C ILE A 213 36.68 -34.76 -13.11
N LYS A 214 35.59 -35.23 -12.48
CA LYS A 214 35.36 -36.67 -12.28
C LYS A 214 35.30 -37.43 -13.62
N HIS A 215 34.62 -36.88 -14.62
CA HIS A 215 34.55 -37.48 -15.95
C HIS A 215 35.92 -37.50 -16.64
N PHE A 216 36.70 -36.42 -16.57
CA PHE A 216 38.07 -36.38 -17.10
C PHE A 216 39.01 -37.36 -16.38
N LEU A 217 38.87 -37.53 -15.07
CA LEU A 217 39.63 -38.54 -14.32
C LEU A 217 39.27 -39.97 -14.75
N TRP A 218 37.99 -40.23 -15.03
CA TRP A 218 37.54 -41.52 -15.58
C TRP A 218 38.11 -41.76 -16.99
N ILE A 219 37.99 -40.78 -17.91
CA ILE A 219 38.57 -40.85 -19.26
C ILE A 219 40.09 -41.08 -19.17
N LYS A 220 40.76 -40.36 -18.26
CA LYS A 220 42.21 -40.53 -18.04
C LYS A 220 42.54 -41.95 -17.61
N LYS A 221 41.82 -42.51 -16.62
CA LYS A 221 42.05 -43.88 -16.13
C LYS A 221 41.82 -44.92 -17.23
N GLU A 222 40.75 -44.75 -18.02
CA GLU A 222 40.47 -45.63 -19.16
C GLU A 222 41.56 -45.53 -20.24
N ALA A 223 42.02 -44.32 -20.54
CA ALA A 223 43.11 -44.09 -21.48
C ALA A 223 44.43 -44.70 -20.97
N GLU A 224 44.75 -44.54 -19.68
CA GLU A 224 45.91 -45.16 -19.03
C GLU A 224 45.86 -46.68 -19.14
N GLN A 225 44.72 -47.31 -18.83
CA GLN A 225 44.53 -48.76 -18.96
C GLN A 225 44.70 -49.25 -20.41
N LYS A 226 44.08 -48.57 -21.39
CA LYS A 226 44.23 -48.91 -22.81
C LYS A 226 45.65 -48.73 -23.31
N THR A 227 46.32 -47.66 -22.87
CA THR A 227 47.72 -47.36 -23.23
C THR A 227 48.65 -48.42 -22.66
N SER A 228 48.50 -48.79 -21.37
CA SER A 228 49.29 -49.84 -20.72
C SER A 228 49.11 -51.18 -21.44
N GLY A 229 47.87 -51.58 -21.71
CA GLY A 229 47.59 -52.84 -22.41
C GLY A 229 48.20 -52.87 -23.82
N ILE A 230 48.20 -51.75 -24.56
CA ILE A 230 48.88 -51.65 -25.86
C ILE A 230 50.39 -51.72 -25.71
N MET A 231 50.97 -51.04 -24.72
CA MET A 231 52.41 -51.11 -24.43
C MET A 231 52.85 -52.53 -24.13
N GLU A 232 52.14 -53.21 -23.25
CA GLU A 232 52.40 -54.60 -22.86
C GLU A 232 52.27 -55.54 -24.06
N MET A 233 51.24 -55.38 -24.89
CA MET A 233 51.10 -56.15 -26.14
C MET A 233 52.27 -55.93 -27.10
N LEU A 234 52.74 -54.68 -27.26
CA LEU A 234 53.87 -54.35 -28.13
C LEU A 234 55.17 -54.94 -27.59
N GLU A 235 55.45 -54.78 -26.30
CA GLU A 235 56.63 -55.36 -25.64
C GLU A 235 56.63 -56.89 -25.72
N PHE A 236 55.47 -57.52 -25.46
CA PHE A 236 55.30 -58.97 -25.57
C PHE A 236 55.61 -59.49 -26.98
N LEU A 237 55.18 -58.74 -28.00
CA LEU A 237 55.43 -59.04 -29.41
C LEU A 237 56.82 -58.60 -29.90
N LYS A 238 57.67 -58.06 -29.02
CA LYS A 238 58.97 -57.44 -29.36
C LYS A 238 58.86 -56.35 -30.44
N LEU A 239 57.72 -55.66 -30.48
CA LEU A 239 57.51 -54.48 -31.30
C LEU A 239 57.89 -53.24 -30.48
N PRO A 240 58.43 -52.18 -31.12
CA PRO A 240 58.78 -50.97 -30.38
C PRO A 240 57.54 -50.34 -29.73
N SER A 241 57.52 -50.22 -28.41
CA SER A 241 56.51 -49.49 -27.62
C SER A 241 56.75 -47.97 -27.69
N THR A 242 57.01 -47.45 -28.89
CA THR A 242 57.16 -46.00 -29.13
C THR A 242 55.81 -45.30 -29.07
N LYS A 243 55.84 -44.00 -28.77
CA LYS A 243 54.65 -43.14 -28.76
C LYS A 243 53.85 -43.24 -30.07
N GLU A 244 54.51 -43.20 -31.24
CA GLU A 244 53.83 -43.33 -32.53
C GLU A 244 53.08 -44.66 -32.67
N ASN A 245 53.65 -45.77 -32.20
CA ASN A 245 53.01 -47.08 -32.28
C ASN A 245 51.82 -47.17 -31.33
N ILE A 246 51.97 -46.71 -30.09
CA ILE A 246 50.87 -46.71 -29.11
C ILE A 246 49.70 -45.86 -29.62
N GLU A 247 49.97 -44.65 -30.13
CA GLU A 247 48.96 -43.80 -30.74
C GLU A 247 48.29 -44.42 -31.96
N LYS A 248 49.08 -45.11 -32.82
CA LYS A 248 48.57 -45.81 -34.01
C LYS A 248 47.53 -46.86 -33.64
N TYR A 249 47.78 -47.66 -32.60
CA TYR A 249 46.84 -48.68 -32.15
C TYR A 249 45.68 -48.10 -31.33
N LEU A 250 45.88 -47.05 -30.54
CA LEU A 250 44.80 -46.34 -29.83
C LEU A 250 43.77 -45.72 -30.79
N LYS A 251 44.24 -45.10 -31.88
CA LYS A 251 43.39 -44.34 -32.82
C LYS A 251 42.66 -45.22 -33.82
N ASN A 252 43.16 -46.42 -34.11
CA ASN A 252 42.61 -47.29 -35.15
C ASN A 252 42.18 -48.65 -34.58
N LYS A 253 40.85 -48.81 -34.43
CA LYS A 253 40.23 -50.03 -33.90
C LYS A 253 40.61 -51.30 -34.68
N GLN A 254 40.79 -51.21 -35.99
CA GLN A 254 41.17 -52.36 -36.82
C GLN A 254 42.62 -52.78 -36.52
N LEU A 255 43.54 -51.82 -36.48
CA LEU A 255 44.94 -52.10 -36.13
C LEU A 255 45.08 -52.62 -34.69
N TYR A 256 44.30 -52.10 -33.74
CA TYR A 256 44.24 -52.65 -32.39
C TYR A 256 43.82 -54.12 -32.39
N ASN A 257 42.77 -54.48 -33.13
CA ASN A 257 42.32 -55.86 -33.23
C ASN A 257 43.36 -56.78 -33.90
N GLU A 258 44.11 -56.28 -34.88
CA GLU A 258 45.22 -57.01 -35.49
C GLU A 258 46.37 -57.23 -34.50
N LEU A 259 46.74 -56.20 -33.72
CA LEU A 259 47.74 -56.31 -32.65
C LEU A 259 47.30 -57.35 -31.62
N LEU A 260 46.05 -57.28 -31.17
CA LEU A 260 45.46 -58.23 -30.23
C LEU A 260 45.45 -59.66 -30.80
N GLY A 261 45.16 -59.83 -32.08
CA GLY A 261 45.21 -61.13 -32.76
C GLY A 261 46.62 -61.73 -32.82
N LYS A 262 47.62 -60.91 -33.18
CA LYS A 262 49.04 -61.33 -33.17
C LYS A 262 49.51 -61.68 -31.78
N TRP A 263 49.16 -60.85 -30.80
CA TRP A 263 49.49 -61.06 -29.40
C TRP A 263 48.90 -62.39 -28.90
N ARG A 264 47.61 -62.67 -29.16
CA ARG A 264 46.97 -63.96 -28.84
C ARG A 264 47.66 -65.15 -29.50
N SER A 265 48.05 -65.02 -30.77
CA SER A 265 48.78 -66.08 -31.48
C SER A 265 50.10 -66.41 -30.80
N GLU A 266 50.83 -65.39 -30.33
CA GLU A 266 52.15 -65.59 -29.73
C GLU A 266 52.08 -66.04 -28.27
N VAL A 267 51.06 -65.59 -27.54
CA VAL A 267 50.65 -66.19 -26.27
C VAL A 267 50.40 -67.69 -26.43
N ASN A 268 49.63 -68.09 -27.45
CA ASN A 268 49.34 -69.50 -27.70
C ASN A 268 50.60 -70.31 -28.04
N LYS A 269 51.55 -69.74 -28.81
CA LYS A 269 52.84 -70.39 -29.09
C LYS A 269 53.67 -70.58 -27.83
N LYS A 270 53.82 -69.54 -27.00
CA LYS A 270 54.56 -69.63 -25.73
C LYS A 270 53.92 -70.64 -24.78
N LYS A 271 52.59 -70.67 -24.71
CA LYS A 271 51.84 -71.68 -23.96
C LYS A 271 52.11 -73.10 -24.47
N ALA A 272 52.15 -73.30 -25.79
CA ALA A 272 52.51 -74.59 -26.40
C ALA A 272 53.98 -74.99 -26.11
N ALA A 273 54.86 -74.03 -25.90
CA ALA A 273 56.27 -74.25 -25.51
C ALA A 273 56.47 -74.44 -23.99
N GLY A 274 55.42 -74.32 -23.17
CA GLY A 274 55.51 -74.41 -21.71
C GLY A 274 56.11 -73.17 -21.03
N GLU A 275 56.26 -72.05 -21.74
CA GLU A 275 56.73 -70.80 -21.16
C GLU A 275 55.60 -70.09 -20.39
N ALA A 276 55.92 -69.53 -19.21
CA ALA A 276 54.97 -68.71 -18.46
C ALA A 276 54.57 -67.46 -19.28
N VAL A 277 53.27 -67.29 -19.53
CA VAL A 277 52.72 -66.14 -20.25
C VAL A 277 52.20 -65.13 -19.22
N ARG A 278 52.68 -63.89 -19.29
CA ARG A 278 52.06 -62.72 -18.64
C ARG A 278 51.39 -61.87 -19.70
N THR A 279 50.11 -61.63 -19.52
CA THR A 279 49.25 -60.81 -20.37
C THR A 279 49.21 -59.36 -19.91
N GLY A 280 49.65 -59.09 -18.67
CA GLY A 280 49.64 -57.76 -18.05
C GLY A 280 48.31 -57.42 -17.37
N ASP A 281 47.26 -58.19 -17.66
CA ASP A 281 45.98 -58.21 -16.95
C ASP A 281 46.09 -59.27 -15.83
N GLN A 282 46.15 -58.82 -14.58
CA GLN A 282 46.43 -59.68 -13.43
C GLN A 282 45.40 -60.81 -13.29
N GLU A 283 44.14 -60.53 -13.61
CA GLU A 283 43.01 -61.44 -13.55
C GLU A 283 43.10 -62.52 -14.63
N THR A 284 43.44 -62.12 -15.86
CA THR A 284 43.69 -63.03 -16.98
C THR A 284 44.91 -63.89 -16.72
N ASP A 285 45.97 -63.32 -16.13
CA ASP A 285 47.18 -64.05 -15.75
C ASP A 285 46.92 -65.08 -14.66
N ALA A 286 46.12 -64.74 -13.64
CA ALA A 286 45.70 -65.68 -12.61
C ALA A 286 44.87 -66.83 -13.20
N ALA A 287 43.92 -66.52 -14.09
CA ALA A 287 43.11 -67.53 -14.78
C ALA A 287 43.94 -68.45 -15.68
N LEU A 288 44.91 -67.90 -16.41
CA LEU A 288 45.84 -68.67 -17.25
C LEU A 288 46.77 -69.55 -16.41
N SER A 289 47.27 -69.04 -15.27
CA SER A 289 48.11 -69.80 -14.34
C SER A 289 47.35 -70.99 -13.75
N ALA A 290 46.12 -70.76 -13.26
CA ALA A 290 45.25 -71.81 -12.75
C ALA A 290 44.95 -72.88 -13.83
N GLY A 291 44.73 -72.45 -15.07
CA GLY A 291 44.56 -73.34 -16.21
C GLY A 291 45.80 -74.19 -16.51
N ALA A 292 46.98 -73.58 -16.47
CA ALA A 292 48.25 -74.27 -16.69
C ALA A 292 48.57 -75.27 -15.57
N GLU A 293 48.31 -74.92 -14.30
CA GLU A 293 48.46 -75.82 -13.15
C GLU A 293 47.59 -77.08 -13.31
N ALA A 294 46.31 -76.91 -13.67
CA ALA A 294 45.40 -78.03 -13.94
C ALA A 294 45.90 -78.92 -15.09
N GLN A 295 46.41 -78.35 -16.18
CA GLN A 295 47.00 -79.11 -17.29
C GLN A 295 48.28 -79.85 -16.87
N ASN A 296 49.14 -79.20 -16.10
CA ASN A 296 50.40 -79.79 -15.62
C ASN A 296 50.16 -80.94 -14.64
N SER A 297 49.07 -80.90 -13.86
CA SER A 297 48.69 -82.00 -12.95
C SER A 297 48.47 -83.34 -13.65
N VAL A 298 48.18 -83.32 -14.97
CA VAL A 298 47.95 -84.51 -15.79
C VAL A 298 49.02 -84.73 -16.87
N ALA A 299 50.03 -83.86 -16.97
CA ALA A 299 51.08 -83.96 -18.00
C ALA A 299 51.94 -85.23 -17.85
N GLY A 300 52.05 -85.77 -16.64
CA GLY A 300 52.75 -87.02 -16.35
C GLY A 300 51.92 -88.29 -16.58
N ASN A 301 50.67 -88.18 -17.07
CA ASN A 301 49.83 -89.33 -17.34
C ASN A 301 50.37 -90.11 -18.53
N THR A 302 50.64 -91.39 -18.29
CA THR A 302 51.05 -92.36 -19.31
C THR A 302 50.03 -93.50 -19.34
N LYS A 303 50.30 -94.56 -20.11
CA LYS A 303 49.46 -95.76 -20.08
C LYS A 303 49.41 -96.37 -18.67
N ASP A 304 50.51 -96.31 -17.93
CA ASP A 304 50.70 -96.99 -16.64
C ASP A 304 50.48 -96.06 -15.44
N THR A 305 50.78 -94.78 -15.58
CA THR A 305 50.55 -93.75 -14.54
C THR A 305 49.26 -92.99 -14.78
N PHE A 306 48.48 -92.73 -13.72
CA PHE A 306 47.26 -91.94 -13.80
C PHE A 306 47.12 -91.02 -12.59
N THR A 307 46.97 -89.73 -12.88
CA THR A 307 46.61 -88.68 -11.94
C THR A 307 45.40 -87.94 -12.52
N PRO A 308 44.28 -87.80 -11.77
CA PRO A 308 43.16 -86.97 -12.21
C PRO A 308 43.54 -85.49 -12.26
N PRO A 309 42.88 -84.66 -13.08
CA PRO A 309 43.14 -83.23 -13.12
C PRO A 309 42.73 -82.55 -11.81
N ASP A 310 43.56 -81.62 -11.34
CA ASP A 310 43.22 -80.74 -10.23
C ASP A 310 42.59 -79.43 -10.75
N TYR A 311 41.28 -79.29 -10.55
CA TYR A 311 40.52 -78.10 -10.95
C TYR A 311 40.38 -77.04 -9.85
N SER A 312 40.95 -77.27 -8.66
CA SER A 312 40.74 -76.39 -7.50
C SER A 312 41.19 -74.95 -7.75
N GLY A 313 42.31 -74.75 -8.44
CA GLY A 313 42.79 -73.42 -8.84
C GLY A 313 41.83 -72.73 -9.80
N ILE A 314 41.32 -73.43 -10.82
CA ILE A 314 40.37 -72.87 -11.80
C ILE A 314 39.06 -72.48 -11.10
N LEU A 315 38.54 -73.34 -10.23
CA LEU A 315 37.31 -73.09 -9.49
C LEU A 315 37.45 -71.90 -8.53
N ARG A 316 38.61 -71.75 -7.86
CA ARG A 316 38.91 -70.59 -7.02
C ARG A 316 38.88 -69.29 -7.81
N GLU A 317 39.57 -69.23 -8.95
CA GLU A 317 39.56 -68.02 -9.79
C GLU A 317 38.17 -67.75 -10.40
N TYR A 318 37.38 -68.79 -10.67
CA TYR A 318 35.99 -68.64 -11.10
C TYR A 318 35.14 -67.94 -10.03
N GLY A 319 35.22 -68.40 -8.78
CA GLY A 319 34.54 -67.80 -7.63
C GLY A 319 34.99 -66.36 -7.38
N LEU A 320 36.30 -66.09 -7.37
CA LEU A 320 36.85 -64.75 -7.16
C LEU A 320 36.37 -63.75 -8.22
N ASN A 321 36.26 -64.16 -9.47
CA ASN A 321 35.77 -63.29 -10.53
C ASN A 321 34.25 -63.07 -10.46
N ALA A 322 33.48 -64.05 -9.97
CA ALA A 322 32.06 -63.85 -9.65
C ALA A 322 31.88 -62.84 -8.50
N ASP A 323 32.68 -62.95 -7.43
CA ASP A 323 32.69 -62.00 -6.31
C ASP A 323 33.13 -60.59 -6.74
N ARG A 324 34.07 -60.50 -7.68
CA ARG A 324 34.46 -59.22 -8.29
C ARG A 324 33.33 -58.59 -9.09
N LEU A 325 32.51 -59.39 -9.79
CA LEU A 325 31.35 -58.85 -10.50
C LEU A 325 30.32 -58.30 -9.51
N LEU A 326 30.06 -59.04 -8.42
CA LEU A 326 29.20 -58.60 -7.32
C LEU A 326 29.69 -57.29 -6.69
N THR A 327 31.00 -57.09 -6.59
CA THR A 327 31.62 -55.91 -5.97
C THR A 327 32.00 -54.80 -6.95
N ASN A 328 31.56 -54.86 -8.21
CA ASN A 328 31.89 -53.91 -9.29
C ASN A 328 33.39 -53.73 -9.57
N ASN A 329 34.21 -54.74 -9.24
CA ASN A 329 35.64 -54.73 -9.50
C ASN A 329 36.00 -55.29 -10.89
N VAL A 330 35.05 -55.90 -11.59
CA VAL A 330 35.21 -56.40 -12.96
C VAL A 330 33.96 -56.05 -13.77
N SER A 331 34.12 -55.69 -15.05
CA SER A 331 32.97 -55.38 -15.91
C SER A 331 32.23 -56.64 -16.37
N PRO A 332 30.95 -56.55 -16.79
CA PRO A 332 30.18 -57.69 -17.36
C PRO A 332 30.90 -58.41 -18.50
N ALA A 333 31.49 -57.63 -19.43
CA ALA A 333 32.19 -58.16 -20.59
C ALA A 333 33.49 -58.88 -20.18
N GLU A 334 34.20 -58.33 -19.20
CA GLU A 334 35.43 -58.91 -18.68
C GLU A 334 35.18 -60.16 -17.84
N TYR A 335 34.13 -60.18 -17.01
CA TYR A 335 33.68 -61.38 -16.32
C TYR A 335 33.34 -62.50 -17.31
N THR A 336 32.56 -62.19 -18.35
CA THR A 336 32.20 -63.17 -19.41
C THR A 336 33.46 -63.75 -20.07
N ARG A 337 34.43 -62.89 -20.41
CA ARG A 337 35.72 -63.30 -20.97
C ARG A 337 36.50 -64.23 -20.04
N LEU A 338 36.63 -63.88 -18.76
CA LEU A 338 37.38 -64.66 -17.77
C LEU A 338 36.69 -66.00 -17.47
N ARG A 339 35.36 -65.99 -17.35
CA ARG A 339 34.53 -67.18 -17.20
C ARG A 339 34.76 -68.18 -18.34
N ASP A 340 34.68 -67.70 -19.58
CA ASP A 340 34.85 -68.55 -20.77
C ASP A 340 36.30 -69.07 -20.88
N LEU A 341 37.29 -68.27 -20.48
CA LEU A 341 38.70 -68.66 -20.43
C LEU A 341 38.96 -69.77 -19.40
N LEU A 342 38.36 -69.67 -18.21
CA LEU A 342 38.47 -70.68 -17.15
C LEU A 342 37.81 -72.00 -17.56
N TYR A 343 36.61 -71.97 -18.13
CA TYR A 343 35.95 -73.16 -18.69
C TYR A 343 36.76 -73.80 -19.82
N GLY A 344 37.29 -72.99 -20.75
CA GLY A 344 38.14 -73.49 -21.82
C GLY A 344 39.43 -74.14 -21.31
N SER A 345 39.99 -73.60 -20.22
CA SER A 345 41.17 -74.18 -19.58
C SER A 345 40.87 -75.51 -18.88
N ALA A 346 39.71 -75.62 -18.22
CA ALA A 346 39.28 -76.88 -17.61
C ALA A 346 39.01 -77.98 -18.65
N ASP A 347 38.38 -77.64 -19.77
CA ASP A 347 38.16 -78.57 -20.90
C ASP A 347 39.50 -79.03 -21.51
N ALA A 348 40.46 -78.12 -21.66
CA ALA A 348 41.78 -78.46 -22.17
C ALA A 348 42.54 -79.41 -21.23
N ALA A 349 42.46 -79.22 -19.90
CA ALA A 349 43.03 -80.15 -18.93
C ALA A 349 42.31 -81.52 -18.94
N ASN A 350 40.99 -81.54 -19.12
CA ASN A 350 40.22 -82.79 -19.27
C ASN A 350 40.68 -83.57 -20.51
N LYS A 351 40.82 -82.89 -21.65
CA LYS A 351 41.32 -83.49 -22.90
C LYS A 351 42.74 -84.03 -22.75
N ALA A 352 43.63 -83.28 -22.10
CA ALA A 352 44.99 -83.72 -21.80
C ALA A 352 45.01 -84.98 -20.92
N CYS A 353 44.14 -85.05 -19.91
CA CYS A 353 43.98 -86.23 -19.05
C CYS A 353 43.55 -87.48 -19.83
N MET A 354 42.60 -87.34 -20.77
CA MET A 354 42.07 -88.48 -21.54
C MET A 354 42.99 -88.92 -22.69
N ALA A 355 43.83 -88.03 -23.23
CA ALA A 355 44.60 -88.26 -24.45
C ALA A 355 45.47 -89.56 -24.45
N PRO A 356 46.20 -89.91 -23.37
CA PRO A 356 47.02 -91.13 -23.35
C PRO A 356 46.22 -92.43 -23.49
N TYR A 357 44.93 -92.40 -23.15
CA TYR A 357 44.06 -93.57 -23.07
C TYR A 357 43.17 -93.75 -24.29
N TRP A 358 42.95 -92.70 -25.09
CA TRP A 358 42.07 -92.76 -26.27
C TRP A 358 42.53 -93.75 -27.34
N ASN A 359 43.82 -93.74 -27.69
CA ASN A 359 44.38 -94.72 -28.64
C ASN A 359 44.33 -96.14 -28.06
N GLY A 360 44.53 -96.26 -26.75
CA GLY A 360 44.36 -97.51 -26.04
C GLY A 360 42.93 -98.04 -26.15
N LEU A 361 41.92 -97.20 -25.92
CA LEU A 361 40.52 -97.59 -26.00
C LEU A 361 40.12 -98.17 -27.37
N MET A 362 40.68 -97.61 -28.46
CA MET A 362 40.38 -98.01 -29.83
C MET A 362 41.14 -99.27 -30.29
N TYR A 363 42.37 -99.49 -29.80
CA TYR A 363 43.28 -100.49 -30.36
C TYR A 363 43.78 -101.56 -29.37
N SER A 364 43.34 -101.54 -28.11
CA SER A 364 43.79 -102.54 -27.11
C SER A 364 43.01 -103.84 -27.15
N SER A 365 43.59 -104.89 -26.59
CA SER A 365 42.88 -106.15 -26.33
C SER A 365 41.67 -105.91 -25.41
N PRO A 366 40.64 -106.78 -25.50
CA PRO A 366 39.44 -106.70 -24.65
C PRO A 366 39.73 -106.60 -23.15
N ASP A 367 40.85 -107.16 -22.69
CA ASP A 367 41.20 -107.21 -21.26
C ASP A 367 41.73 -105.88 -20.71
N ILE A 368 42.28 -105.00 -21.56
CA ILE A 368 42.87 -103.71 -21.15
C ILE A 368 41.86 -102.56 -21.31
N LYS A 369 40.91 -102.72 -22.23
CA LYS A 369 39.91 -101.70 -22.55
C LYS A 369 39.14 -101.19 -21.31
N PRO A 370 38.68 -102.04 -20.36
CA PRO A 370 37.99 -101.58 -19.15
C PRO A 370 38.84 -100.66 -18.27
N ALA A 371 40.15 -100.89 -18.20
CA ALA A 371 41.07 -100.06 -17.42
C ALA A 371 41.21 -98.65 -18.03
N TYR A 372 41.27 -98.54 -19.36
CA TYR A 372 41.28 -97.25 -20.05
C TYR A 372 39.93 -96.54 -19.99
N GLU A 373 38.81 -97.25 -20.12
CA GLU A 373 37.46 -96.69 -19.89
C GLU A 373 37.34 -96.12 -18.48
N SER A 374 37.81 -96.84 -17.46
CA SER A 374 37.80 -96.36 -16.08
C SER A 374 38.58 -95.06 -15.91
N LYS A 375 39.80 -94.95 -16.49
CA LYS A 375 40.62 -93.72 -16.39
C LYS A 375 39.98 -92.54 -17.14
N ILE A 376 39.43 -92.76 -18.33
CA ILE A 376 38.70 -91.75 -19.10
C ILE A 376 37.47 -91.27 -18.31
N ASN A 377 36.72 -92.20 -17.72
CA ASN A 377 35.57 -91.87 -16.89
C ASN A 377 35.98 -91.07 -15.66
N MET A 378 37.10 -91.39 -15.01
CA MET A 378 37.62 -90.60 -13.89
C MET A 378 37.99 -89.16 -14.30
N CYS A 379 38.65 -88.94 -15.45
CA CYS A 379 38.90 -87.57 -15.96
C CYS A 379 37.58 -86.82 -16.17
N ARG A 380 36.61 -87.49 -16.82
CA ARG A 380 35.29 -86.93 -17.12
C ARG A 380 34.50 -86.62 -15.85
N ASP A 381 34.55 -87.48 -14.85
CA ASP A 381 33.88 -87.30 -13.56
C ASP A 381 34.44 -86.08 -12.81
N GLN A 382 35.76 -85.86 -12.86
CA GLN A 382 36.37 -84.67 -12.26
C GLN A 382 35.98 -83.39 -13.00
N PHE A 383 35.96 -83.42 -14.34
CA PHE A 383 35.48 -82.28 -15.12
C PHE A 383 34.00 -81.99 -14.86
N ASN A 384 33.17 -83.03 -14.76
CA ASN A 384 31.75 -82.91 -14.44
C ASN A 384 31.53 -82.32 -13.04
N ARG A 385 32.36 -82.69 -12.04
CA ARG A 385 32.33 -82.07 -10.71
C ARG A 385 32.67 -80.59 -10.78
N PHE A 386 33.78 -80.23 -11.44
CA PHE A 386 34.14 -78.82 -11.67
C PHE A 386 33.00 -78.05 -12.35
N ALA A 387 32.42 -78.61 -13.41
CA ALA A 387 31.34 -77.97 -14.17
C ALA A 387 30.08 -77.78 -13.29
N ALA A 388 29.76 -78.75 -12.43
CA ALA A 388 28.66 -78.65 -11.47
C ALA A 388 28.91 -77.56 -10.42
N ASP A 389 30.12 -77.49 -9.86
CA ASP A 389 30.49 -76.47 -8.87
C ASP A 389 30.49 -75.05 -9.48
N ALA A 390 31.03 -74.89 -10.69
CA ALA A 390 30.99 -73.62 -11.41
C ALA A 390 29.56 -73.22 -11.82
N ALA A 391 28.70 -74.19 -12.16
CA ALA A 391 27.29 -73.95 -12.41
C ALA A 391 26.55 -73.49 -11.15
N GLU A 392 26.87 -74.04 -9.97
CA GLU A 392 26.31 -73.59 -8.70
C GLU A 392 26.71 -72.15 -8.36
N ILE A 393 27.97 -71.76 -8.60
CA ILE A 393 28.42 -70.36 -8.46
C ILE A 393 27.62 -69.44 -9.40
N THR A 394 27.48 -69.84 -10.67
CA THR A 394 26.73 -69.08 -11.69
C THR A 394 25.26 -68.94 -11.31
N LYS A 395 24.64 -70.01 -10.81
CA LYS A 395 23.26 -70.02 -10.36
C LYS A 395 23.02 -69.02 -9.22
N ARG A 396 23.92 -68.95 -8.23
CA ARG A 396 23.81 -67.96 -7.14
C ARG A 396 23.93 -66.53 -7.66
N LEU A 397 24.81 -66.31 -8.63
CA LEU A 397 24.98 -65.03 -9.31
C LEU A 397 23.70 -64.65 -10.08
N ASP A 398 23.09 -65.61 -10.79
CA ASP A 398 21.82 -65.46 -11.50
C ASP A 398 20.66 -65.14 -10.55
N GLU A 399 20.52 -65.88 -9.46
CA GLU A 399 19.50 -65.64 -8.43
C GLU A 399 19.64 -64.24 -7.83
N TYR A 400 20.86 -63.80 -7.53
CA TYR A 400 21.13 -62.45 -7.03
C TYR A 400 20.86 -61.38 -8.10
N GLY A 401 21.30 -61.60 -9.34
CA GLY A 401 21.13 -60.67 -10.45
C GLY A 401 19.66 -60.46 -10.84
N VAL A 402 18.87 -61.54 -10.89
CA VAL A 402 17.43 -61.48 -11.12
C VAL A 402 16.74 -60.73 -9.98
N LYS A 403 17.05 -61.07 -8.73
CA LYS A 403 16.48 -60.36 -7.57
C LYS A 403 16.86 -58.88 -7.56
N LEU A 404 18.11 -58.54 -7.84
CA LEU A 404 18.57 -57.15 -7.94
C LEU A 404 17.80 -56.39 -9.01
N LYS A 405 17.57 -57.01 -10.17
CA LYS A 405 16.76 -56.42 -11.23
C LYS A 405 15.32 -56.20 -10.77
N GLU A 406 14.71 -57.18 -10.11
CA GLU A 406 13.36 -57.05 -9.53
C GLU A 406 13.30 -55.93 -8.48
N ASP A 407 14.28 -55.82 -7.59
CA ASP A 407 14.38 -54.79 -6.56
C ASP A 407 14.55 -53.39 -7.19
N LEU A 408 15.40 -53.26 -8.21
CA LEU A 408 15.58 -52.02 -8.97
C LEU A 408 14.28 -51.65 -9.72
N GLU A 409 13.63 -52.60 -10.38
CA GLU A 409 12.35 -52.38 -11.08
C GLU A 409 11.21 -52.04 -10.10
N ALA A 410 11.20 -52.57 -8.88
CA ALA A 410 10.23 -52.24 -7.84
C ALA A 410 10.40 -50.82 -7.28
N LEU A 411 11.64 -50.33 -7.21
CA LEU A 411 11.94 -48.94 -6.82
C LEU A 411 11.54 -47.95 -7.92
N VAL A 412 11.55 -48.40 -9.17
CA VAL A 412 10.95 -47.68 -10.28
C VAL A 412 9.42 -47.78 -10.14
N MET A 413 8.83 -46.80 -9.45
CA MET A 413 7.37 -46.63 -9.30
C MET A 413 6.60 -47.12 -10.54
N ASN A 414 6.02 -48.33 -10.47
CA ASN A 414 5.41 -49.12 -11.55
C ASN A 414 5.22 -48.39 -12.90
N ARG A 415 6.06 -48.71 -13.89
CA ARG A 415 5.98 -48.37 -15.34
C ARG A 415 4.78 -47.48 -15.76
N TRP A 416 4.78 -46.23 -15.28
CA TRP A 416 3.99 -45.02 -15.54
C TRP A 416 2.96 -44.99 -16.67
N LYS A 417 1.95 -45.86 -16.64
CA LYS A 417 0.71 -45.63 -17.40
C LYS A 417 -0.20 -44.61 -16.73
N ASP A 418 -0.13 -44.45 -15.40
CA ASP A 418 -1.27 -43.87 -14.67
C ASP A 418 -1.15 -42.38 -14.32
N LYS A 419 -0.03 -41.72 -14.66
CA LYS A 419 0.21 -40.27 -14.45
C LYS A 419 -0.48 -39.72 -13.17
N PRO A 420 -0.14 -40.21 -11.98
CA PRO A 420 -0.96 -40.10 -10.77
C PRO A 420 -1.28 -38.67 -10.34
N LEU A 421 -0.37 -37.71 -10.56
CA LEU A 421 -0.64 -36.30 -10.24
C LEU A 421 -1.53 -35.64 -11.29
N GLU A 422 -1.42 -36.03 -12.57
CA GLU A 422 -2.40 -35.61 -13.60
C GLU A 422 -3.77 -36.22 -13.33
N GLY A 423 -3.85 -37.51 -12.99
CA GLY A 423 -5.10 -38.20 -12.66
C GLY A 423 -5.78 -37.62 -11.42
N THR A 424 -5.02 -37.35 -10.35
CA THR A 424 -5.54 -36.70 -9.14
C THR A 424 -6.05 -35.30 -9.45
N TYR A 425 -5.32 -34.52 -10.25
CA TYR A 425 -5.77 -33.20 -10.65
C TYR A 425 -7.08 -33.27 -11.45
N ALA A 426 -7.16 -34.17 -12.44
CA ALA A 426 -8.36 -34.34 -13.26
C ALA A 426 -9.59 -34.74 -12.43
N ALA A 427 -9.41 -35.64 -11.45
CA ALA A 427 -10.48 -36.04 -10.53
C ALA A 427 -10.96 -34.85 -9.68
N LEU A 428 -10.04 -34.13 -9.02
CA LEU A 428 -10.38 -32.97 -8.20
C LEU A 428 -10.99 -31.81 -9.02
N ALA A 429 -10.52 -31.61 -10.25
CA ALA A 429 -11.10 -30.66 -11.18
C ALA A 429 -12.53 -31.05 -11.55
N SER A 430 -12.75 -32.33 -11.87
CA SER A 430 -14.08 -32.84 -12.19
C SER A 430 -15.04 -32.67 -11.01
N GLU A 431 -14.61 -32.97 -9.78
CA GLU A 431 -15.39 -32.72 -8.56
C GLU A 431 -15.72 -31.23 -8.38
N PHE A 432 -14.73 -30.36 -8.56
CA PHE A 432 -14.89 -28.91 -8.42
C PHE A 432 -15.94 -28.38 -9.41
N TYR A 433 -15.82 -28.70 -10.70
CA TYR A 433 -16.76 -28.24 -11.73
C TYR A 433 -18.12 -28.94 -11.67
N ALA A 434 -18.22 -30.15 -11.11
CA ALA A 434 -19.50 -30.85 -10.92
C ALA A 434 -20.32 -30.30 -9.75
N SER A 435 -19.69 -29.58 -8.81
CA SER A 435 -20.38 -28.92 -7.69
C SER A 435 -21.42 -27.90 -8.19
N SER A 436 -22.47 -27.65 -7.40
CA SER A 436 -23.48 -26.63 -7.74
C SER A 436 -22.87 -25.24 -7.96
N GLN A 437 -21.83 -24.92 -7.21
CA GLN A 437 -21.08 -23.68 -7.28
C GLN A 437 -20.22 -23.63 -8.55
N GLY A 438 -19.48 -24.72 -8.83
CA GLY A 438 -18.62 -24.84 -10.01
C GLY A 438 -19.40 -24.78 -11.33
N LYS A 439 -20.61 -25.35 -11.38
CA LYS A 439 -21.50 -25.25 -12.55
C LYS A 439 -21.93 -23.82 -12.87
N ASN A 440 -22.01 -22.95 -11.85
CA ASN A 440 -22.38 -21.55 -12.04
C ASN A 440 -21.17 -20.63 -12.27
N LEU A 441 -19.93 -21.14 -12.17
CA LEU A 441 -18.72 -20.32 -12.30
C LEU A 441 -18.66 -19.59 -13.66
N GLU A 442 -18.97 -20.27 -14.76
CA GLU A 442 -18.98 -19.63 -16.09
C GLU A 442 -20.00 -18.49 -16.15
N ARG A 443 -21.18 -18.68 -15.56
CA ARG A 443 -22.19 -17.63 -15.45
C ARG A 443 -21.68 -16.45 -14.62
N TYR A 444 -21.05 -16.71 -13.48
CA TYR A 444 -20.47 -15.67 -12.62
C TYR A 444 -19.36 -14.91 -13.33
N ASP A 445 -18.45 -15.62 -14.00
CA ASP A 445 -17.32 -15.04 -14.72
C ASP A 445 -17.76 -14.22 -15.93
N ASN A 446 -18.82 -14.62 -16.64
CA ASN A 446 -19.39 -13.82 -17.73
C ASN A 446 -19.99 -12.50 -17.22
N VAL A 447 -20.64 -12.51 -16.06
CA VAL A 447 -21.16 -11.29 -15.44
C VAL A 447 -20.01 -10.41 -14.97
N MET A 448 -19.01 -10.98 -14.29
CA MET A 448 -17.84 -10.22 -13.84
C MET A 448 -17.04 -9.65 -14.99
N TYR A 449 -16.84 -10.40 -16.07
CA TYR A 449 -16.20 -9.90 -17.27
C TYR A 449 -16.98 -8.71 -17.86
N SER A 450 -18.31 -8.78 -17.86
CA SER A 450 -19.17 -7.68 -18.31
C SER A 450 -19.04 -6.44 -17.42
N ILE A 451 -18.90 -6.63 -16.11
CA ILE A 451 -18.62 -5.55 -15.14
C ILE A 451 -17.21 -4.98 -15.34
N GLU A 452 -16.19 -5.83 -15.53
CA GLU A 452 -14.77 -5.44 -15.62
C GLU A 452 -14.41 -4.75 -16.95
N THR A 453 -15.12 -5.07 -18.04
CA THR A 453 -14.80 -4.57 -19.39
C THR A 453 -15.69 -3.43 -19.87
N ASP A 454 -16.64 -2.97 -19.05
CA ASP A 454 -17.63 -1.96 -19.42
C ASP A 454 -18.42 -2.30 -20.71
N ASN A 455 -18.44 -3.56 -21.16
CA ASN A 455 -18.71 -3.86 -22.56
C ASN A 455 -20.15 -4.25 -22.91
N ASN A 456 -21.14 -4.34 -21.98
CA ASN A 456 -22.58 -4.18 -22.31
C ASN A 456 -23.66 -4.41 -21.21
N TYR A 457 -24.68 -3.54 -21.30
CA TYR A 457 -26.15 -3.66 -21.14
C TYR A 457 -26.87 -4.12 -19.86
N TYR A 458 -26.31 -4.93 -18.96
CA TYR A 458 -27.16 -5.50 -17.90
C TYR A 458 -26.89 -5.02 -16.47
N GLU A 459 -25.66 -4.80 -16.01
CA GLU A 459 -25.42 -4.77 -14.55
C GLU A 459 -24.29 -3.86 -14.03
N SER A 460 -23.48 -3.19 -14.85
CA SER A 460 -22.48 -2.26 -14.30
C SER A 460 -23.17 -1.01 -13.77
N TYR A 461 -23.06 -0.79 -12.45
CA TYR A 461 -23.58 0.38 -11.74
C TYR A 461 -23.12 1.71 -12.37
N ASP A 462 -21.89 1.75 -12.91
CA ASP A 462 -21.30 2.95 -13.50
C ASP A 462 -21.95 3.35 -14.86
N HIS A 463 -22.61 2.43 -15.58
CA HIS A 463 -23.35 2.76 -16.82
C HIS A 463 -24.73 3.36 -16.58
N TRP A 464 -25.13 3.52 -15.31
CA TRP A 464 -26.37 4.19 -14.90
C TRP A 464 -26.15 5.67 -14.59
N GLU A 465 -24.93 6.19 -14.81
CA GLU A 465 -24.73 7.61 -15.03
C GLU A 465 -25.50 8.05 -16.29
N TYR A 466 -26.76 8.41 -16.11
CA TYR A 466 -27.56 9.21 -17.05
C TYR A 466 -27.42 8.80 -18.52
N SER A 467 -27.83 7.58 -18.91
CA SER A 467 -27.98 7.29 -20.33
C SER A 467 -29.03 8.25 -20.92
N ARG A 468 -28.56 9.26 -21.67
CA ARG A 468 -29.34 10.37 -22.25
C ARG A 468 -30.37 9.94 -23.30
N GLU A 469 -30.57 8.65 -23.51
CA GLU A 469 -31.42 8.06 -24.54
C GLU A 469 -32.53 7.19 -23.94
N GLY A 470 -33.51 7.82 -23.27
CA GLY A 470 -34.90 7.31 -23.21
C GLY A 470 -35.18 5.92 -22.60
N LYS A 471 -34.22 5.22 -21.99
CA LYS A 471 -34.51 3.99 -21.25
C LYS A 471 -35.13 4.34 -19.90
N LYS A 472 -36.27 3.71 -19.57
CA LYS A 472 -36.95 3.86 -18.28
C LYS A 472 -35.97 3.51 -17.17
N ASN A 473 -35.66 4.46 -16.28
CA ASN A 473 -34.95 4.15 -15.04
C ASN A 473 -35.70 3.02 -14.32
N PRO A 474 -35.00 1.99 -13.81
CA PRO A 474 -35.60 0.89 -13.08
C PRO A 474 -36.33 1.47 -11.88
N ASP A 475 -37.54 0.97 -11.62
CA ASP A 475 -38.18 1.24 -10.35
C ASP A 475 -37.39 0.57 -9.22
N VAL A 476 -37.67 0.97 -7.97
CA VAL A 476 -36.99 0.44 -6.78
C VAL A 476 -37.00 -1.10 -6.75
N LYS A 477 -38.04 -1.74 -7.28
CA LYS A 477 -38.17 -3.21 -7.30
C LYS A 477 -37.21 -3.85 -8.30
N GLU A 478 -37.04 -3.25 -9.47
CA GLU A 478 -36.05 -3.69 -10.46
C GLU A 478 -34.61 -3.41 -10.00
N MET A 479 -34.37 -2.31 -9.26
CA MET A 479 -33.08 -2.05 -8.60
C MET A 479 -32.75 -3.13 -7.56
N GLU A 480 -33.72 -3.47 -6.69
CA GLU A 480 -33.57 -4.54 -5.69
C GLU A 480 -33.25 -5.89 -6.35
N LYS A 481 -33.96 -6.24 -7.43
CA LYS A 481 -33.71 -7.48 -8.18
C LYS A 481 -32.27 -7.54 -8.73
N ARG A 482 -31.74 -6.44 -9.25
CA ARG A 482 -30.36 -6.37 -9.78
C ARG A 482 -29.31 -6.42 -8.66
N ARG A 483 -29.53 -5.67 -7.58
CA ARG A 483 -28.73 -5.78 -6.36
C ARG A 483 -28.66 -7.22 -5.87
N ASP A 484 -29.80 -7.90 -5.78
CA ASP A 484 -29.88 -9.27 -5.27
C ASP A 484 -29.21 -10.27 -6.23
N ALA A 485 -29.22 -10.01 -7.54
CA ALA A 485 -28.46 -10.79 -8.50
C ALA A 485 -26.94 -10.65 -8.27
N VAL A 486 -26.42 -9.42 -8.11
CA VAL A 486 -25.00 -9.17 -7.79
C VAL A 486 -24.62 -9.77 -6.44
N ALA A 487 -25.49 -9.66 -5.44
CA ALA A 487 -25.31 -10.30 -4.13
C ALA A 487 -25.25 -11.83 -4.23
N GLY A 488 -26.09 -12.43 -5.09
CA GLY A 488 -26.08 -13.86 -5.38
C GLY A 488 -24.77 -14.31 -6.03
N ILE A 489 -24.21 -13.50 -6.94
CA ILE A 489 -22.90 -13.77 -7.57
C ILE A 489 -21.77 -13.65 -6.54
N ALA A 490 -21.79 -12.62 -5.68
CA ALA A 490 -20.85 -12.47 -4.58
C ALA A 490 -20.85 -13.71 -3.67
N GLY A 491 -22.04 -14.15 -3.23
CA GLY A 491 -22.21 -15.38 -2.44
C GLY A 491 -21.75 -16.63 -3.20
N GLY A 492 -21.92 -16.67 -4.52
CA GLY A 492 -21.38 -17.70 -5.40
C GLY A 492 -19.85 -17.79 -5.32
N TYR A 493 -19.14 -16.68 -5.45
CA TYR A 493 -17.69 -16.65 -5.31
C TYR A 493 -17.21 -16.93 -3.88
N GLU A 494 -17.88 -16.39 -2.87
CA GLU A 494 -17.57 -16.63 -1.45
C GLU A 494 -17.67 -18.11 -1.07
N THR A 495 -18.57 -18.86 -1.70
CA THR A 495 -18.70 -20.31 -1.49
C THR A 495 -17.75 -21.14 -2.38
N LEU A 496 -17.34 -20.62 -3.54
CA LEU A 496 -16.34 -21.26 -4.41
C LEU A 496 -14.93 -21.23 -3.80
N VAL A 497 -14.57 -20.15 -3.13
CA VAL A 497 -13.25 -19.96 -2.51
C VAL A 497 -12.86 -21.09 -1.55
N PRO A 498 -13.64 -21.44 -0.50
CA PRO A 498 -13.28 -22.52 0.41
C PRO A 498 -13.26 -23.88 -0.28
N LEU A 499 -14.11 -24.12 -1.28
CA LEU A 499 -14.07 -25.35 -2.08
C LEU A 499 -12.79 -25.44 -2.91
N ALA A 500 -12.36 -24.34 -3.54
CA ALA A 500 -11.09 -24.27 -4.27
C ALA A 500 -9.90 -24.48 -3.33
N GLU A 501 -9.90 -23.86 -2.14
CA GLU A 501 -8.89 -24.03 -1.09
C GLU A 501 -8.81 -25.49 -0.60
N GLU A 502 -9.96 -26.15 -0.39
CA GLU A 502 -10.03 -27.58 -0.02
C GLU A 502 -9.38 -28.46 -1.09
N LYS A 503 -9.76 -28.29 -2.37
CA LYS A 503 -9.22 -29.10 -3.48
C LYS A 503 -7.74 -28.81 -3.72
N ALA A 504 -7.31 -27.55 -3.62
CA ALA A 504 -5.90 -27.18 -3.67
C ALA A 504 -5.10 -27.83 -2.53
N GLY A 505 -5.64 -27.82 -1.31
CA GLY A 505 -5.05 -28.48 -0.14
C GLY A 505 -4.90 -29.99 -0.33
N ALA A 506 -5.94 -30.65 -0.82
CA ALA A 506 -5.90 -32.09 -1.13
C ALA A 506 -4.84 -32.41 -2.20
N TYR A 507 -4.75 -31.61 -3.26
CA TYR A 507 -3.76 -31.79 -4.32
C TYR A 507 -2.33 -31.53 -3.85
N LYS A 508 -2.12 -30.49 -3.04
CA LYS A 508 -0.83 -30.17 -2.41
C LYS A 508 -0.36 -31.30 -1.50
N LYS A 509 -1.25 -31.86 -0.69
CA LYS A 509 -0.97 -33.04 0.14
C LYS A 509 -0.54 -34.23 -0.73
N LYS A 510 -1.28 -34.54 -1.80
CA LYS A 510 -0.92 -35.63 -2.71
C LYS A 510 0.43 -35.43 -3.40
N THR A 511 0.72 -34.18 -3.80
CA THR A 511 2.01 -33.80 -4.40
C THR A 511 3.16 -34.01 -3.41
N ALA A 512 2.98 -33.66 -2.14
CA ALA A 512 3.98 -33.88 -1.10
C ALA A 512 4.20 -35.37 -0.78
N GLU A 513 3.13 -36.16 -0.68
CA GLU A 513 3.22 -37.62 -0.52
C GLU A 513 4.03 -38.25 -1.66
N TYR A 514 3.73 -37.84 -2.89
CA TYR A 514 4.42 -38.28 -4.09
C TYR A 514 5.90 -37.82 -4.10
N GLU A 515 6.21 -36.62 -3.63
CA GLU A 515 7.58 -36.12 -3.47
C GLU A 515 8.42 -36.95 -2.52
N THR A 516 7.86 -37.28 -1.35
CA THR A 516 8.52 -38.14 -0.36
C THR A 516 8.77 -39.53 -0.94
N LEU A 517 7.78 -40.12 -1.62
CA LEU A 517 7.94 -41.43 -2.25
C LEU A 517 8.99 -41.40 -3.36
N TYR A 518 8.95 -40.39 -4.23
CA TYR A 518 9.94 -40.18 -5.29
C TYR A 518 11.36 -40.08 -4.75
N LYS A 519 11.59 -39.19 -3.78
CA LYS A 519 12.92 -39.00 -3.18
C LYS A 519 13.41 -40.27 -2.50
N GLY A 520 12.54 -40.93 -1.74
CA GLY A 520 12.85 -42.20 -1.08
C GLY A 520 13.26 -43.29 -2.06
N ASN A 521 12.49 -43.47 -3.14
CA ASN A 521 12.78 -44.48 -4.16
C ASN A 521 14.01 -44.13 -5.00
N MET A 522 14.19 -42.86 -5.35
CA MET A 522 15.34 -42.39 -6.13
C MET A 522 16.64 -42.63 -5.38
N THR A 523 16.71 -42.26 -4.09
CA THR A 523 17.90 -42.51 -3.26
C THR A 523 18.18 -44.01 -3.15
N LYS A 524 17.18 -44.83 -2.81
CA LYS A 524 17.33 -46.29 -2.73
C LYS A 524 17.80 -46.89 -4.05
N TYR A 525 17.25 -46.42 -5.17
CA TYR A 525 17.63 -46.89 -6.51
C TYR A 525 19.10 -46.57 -6.80
N TYR A 526 19.53 -45.32 -6.58
CA TYR A 526 20.92 -44.95 -6.81
C TYR A 526 21.89 -45.67 -5.89
N ASP A 527 21.56 -45.85 -4.62
CA ASP A 527 22.41 -46.58 -3.67
C ASP A 527 22.55 -48.06 -4.11
N LEU A 528 21.43 -48.71 -4.42
CA LEU A 528 21.40 -50.11 -4.85
C LEU A 528 22.12 -50.30 -6.20
N TYR A 529 21.89 -49.39 -7.16
CA TYR A 529 22.54 -49.42 -8.47
C TYR A 529 24.05 -49.12 -8.36
N GLN A 530 24.48 -48.14 -7.56
CA GLN A 530 25.91 -47.85 -7.40
C GLN A 530 26.66 -48.98 -6.74
N GLN A 531 26.05 -49.63 -5.74
CA GLN A 531 26.65 -50.80 -5.09
C GLN A 531 26.73 -52.02 -6.02
N ASN A 532 25.90 -52.10 -7.07
CA ASN A 532 25.77 -53.29 -7.92
C ASN A 532 25.79 -53.01 -9.42
N SER A 533 26.43 -51.92 -9.86
CA SER A 533 26.32 -51.41 -11.24
C SER A 533 26.73 -52.43 -12.32
N SER A 534 27.77 -53.22 -12.08
CA SER A 534 28.23 -54.27 -13.01
C SER A 534 27.24 -55.43 -13.06
N MET A 535 26.70 -55.85 -11.91
CA MET A 535 25.62 -56.84 -11.86
C MET A 535 24.35 -56.37 -12.55
N ALA A 536 23.94 -55.12 -12.29
CA ALA A 536 22.77 -54.51 -12.92
C ALA A 536 22.93 -54.49 -14.45
N GLU A 537 24.10 -54.08 -14.96
CA GLU A 537 24.40 -54.09 -16.39
C GLU A 537 24.39 -55.52 -16.98
N TYR A 538 25.00 -56.49 -16.30
CA TYR A 538 25.05 -57.89 -16.75
C TYR A 538 23.65 -58.51 -16.95
N TYR A 539 22.69 -58.21 -16.08
CA TYR A 539 21.30 -58.70 -16.19
C TYR A 539 20.34 -57.75 -16.94
N GLY A 540 20.88 -56.71 -17.57
CA GLY A 540 20.11 -55.76 -18.38
C GLY A 540 19.12 -54.95 -17.56
N ALA A 541 19.46 -54.61 -16.31
CA ALA A 541 18.76 -53.57 -15.57
C ALA A 541 19.20 -52.21 -16.13
N GLU A 542 18.35 -51.61 -16.97
CA GLU A 542 18.63 -50.31 -17.57
C GLU A 542 18.77 -49.21 -16.49
N THR A 543 19.63 -48.23 -16.74
CA THR A 543 19.67 -47.02 -15.92
C THR A 543 18.33 -46.30 -16.03
N TYR A 544 17.67 -46.10 -14.90
CA TYR A 544 16.35 -45.51 -14.90
C TYR A 544 16.41 -43.99 -14.96
N ASP A 545 15.80 -43.40 -16.00
CA ASP A 545 15.64 -41.95 -16.11
C ASP A 545 14.40 -41.46 -15.35
N PHE A 546 14.63 -40.84 -14.19
CA PHE A 546 13.61 -40.21 -13.35
C PHE A 546 12.96 -38.94 -13.95
N LYS A 547 13.33 -38.53 -15.18
CA LYS A 547 12.78 -37.35 -15.86
C LYS A 547 11.26 -37.38 -16.00
N LYS A 548 10.64 -38.57 -16.17
CA LYS A 548 9.17 -38.67 -16.27
C LYS A 548 8.46 -38.30 -14.97
N GLN A 549 9.02 -38.69 -13.82
CA GLN A 549 8.55 -38.29 -12.49
C GLN A 549 8.79 -36.81 -12.25
N LEU A 550 9.93 -36.30 -12.71
CA LEU A 550 10.22 -34.87 -12.65
C LEU A 550 9.17 -34.06 -13.42
N ASN A 551 8.73 -34.54 -14.58
CA ASN A 551 7.65 -33.92 -15.35
C ASN A 551 6.31 -33.92 -14.59
N GLN A 552 6.02 -34.92 -13.75
CA GLN A 552 4.82 -34.92 -12.89
C GLN A 552 4.92 -33.83 -11.82
N PHE A 553 6.09 -33.57 -11.23
CA PHE A 553 6.28 -32.42 -10.33
C PHE A 553 6.11 -31.10 -11.04
N SER A 554 6.69 -30.94 -12.23
CA SER A 554 6.51 -29.73 -13.02
C SER A 554 5.03 -29.52 -13.37
N PHE A 555 4.30 -30.58 -13.71
CA PHE A 555 2.85 -30.52 -13.91
C PHE A 555 2.13 -30.08 -12.64
N ALA A 556 2.40 -30.71 -11.50
CA ALA A 556 1.73 -30.40 -10.23
C ALA A 556 2.00 -28.97 -9.76
N GLN A 557 3.26 -28.51 -9.85
CA GLN A 557 3.64 -27.12 -9.56
C GLN A 557 2.93 -26.14 -10.49
N LYS A 558 2.82 -26.45 -11.79
CA LYS A 558 2.09 -25.63 -12.74
C LYS A 558 0.60 -25.53 -12.36
N MET A 559 -0.04 -26.65 -12.02
CA MET A 559 -1.46 -26.65 -11.64
C MET A 559 -1.71 -25.89 -10.33
N LEU A 560 -0.80 -26.00 -9.36
CA LEU A 560 -0.82 -25.25 -8.09
C LEU A 560 -0.52 -23.74 -8.27
N ASN A 561 -0.10 -23.28 -9.45
CA ASN A 561 0.21 -21.88 -9.69
C ASN A 561 -0.76 -21.19 -10.67
N GLU A 562 -1.27 -21.91 -11.68
CA GLU A 562 -1.96 -21.28 -12.82
C GLU A 562 -3.47 -21.56 -12.90
N LYS A 563 -4.00 -22.52 -12.13
CA LYS A 563 -5.38 -23.02 -12.31
C LYS A 563 -6.24 -22.76 -11.08
N PHE A 564 -7.43 -23.37 -11.03
CA PHE A 564 -8.37 -23.21 -9.91
C PHE A 564 -7.79 -23.59 -8.53
N MET A 565 -6.67 -24.31 -8.51
CA MET A 565 -5.92 -24.68 -7.31
C MET A 565 -4.82 -23.69 -6.91
N GLY A 566 -4.60 -22.64 -7.71
CA GLY A 566 -3.53 -21.68 -7.46
C GLY A 566 -3.98 -20.54 -6.55
N ASP A 567 -3.06 -20.09 -5.71
CA ASP A 567 -3.28 -18.94 -4.82
C ASP A 567 -3.72 -17.70 -5.61
N GLY A 568 -3.20 -17.51 -6.83
CA GLY A 568 -3.61 -16.43 -7.72
C GLY A 568 -5.07 -16.52 -8.17
N TYR A 569 -5.57 -17.74 -8.45
CA TYR A 569 -6.97 -17.94 -8.80
C TYR A 569 -7.88 -17.74 -7.57
N ILE A 570 -7.51 -18.27 -6.42
CA ILE A 570 -8.26 -18.07 -5.17
C ILE A 570 -8.32 -16.59 -4.81
N ALA A 571 -7.21 -15.86 -4.94
CA ALA A 571 -7.16 -14.41 -4.72
C ALA A 571 -8.04 -13.66 -5.74
N GLN A 572 -8.04 -14.08 -7.01
CA GLN A 572 -8.93 -13.52 -8.03
C GLN A 572 -10.41 -13.70 -7.65
N MET A 573 -10.82 -14.89 -7.21
CA MET A 573 -12.19 -15.16 -6.77
C MET A 573 -12.59 -14.31 -5.56
N LYS A 574 -11.69 -14.17 -4.57
CA LYS A 574 -11.89 -13.27 -3.41
C LYS A 574 -12.04 -11.81 -3.86
N GLY A 575 -11.19 -11.36 -4.79
CA GLY A 575 -11.26 -10.01 -5.36
C GLY A 575 -12.57 -9.75 -6.09
N ARG A 576 -13.04 -10.71 -6.91
CA ARG A 576 -14.33 -10.63 -7.61
C ARG A 576 -15.52 -10.62 -6.66
N ALA A 577 -15.51 -11.47 -5.62
CA ALA A 577 -16.51 -11.42 -4.55
C ALA A 577 -16.55 -10.03 -3.89
N GLY A 578 -15.39 -9.49 -3.53
CA GLY A 578 -15.27 -8.15 -2.95
C GLY A 578 -15.79 -7.05 -3.88
N ALA A 579 -15.47 -7.11 -5.17
CA ALA A 579 -15.99 -6.18 -6.17
C ALA A 579 -17.52 -6.24 -6.28
N CYS A 580 -18.12 -7.44 -6.32
CA CYS A 580 -19.58 -7.59 -6.28
C CYS A 580 -20.19 -7.02 -5.00
N ARG A 581 -19.55 -7.23 -3.83
CA ARG A 581 -20.02 -6.65 -2.55
C ARG A 581 -19.96 -5.13 -2.56
N GLY A 582 -18.90 -4.54 -3.10
CA GLY A 582 -18.79 -3.09 -3.26
C GLY A 582 -19.90 -2.52 -4.17
N ILE A 583 -20.21 -3.21 -5.28
CA ILE A 583 -21.34 -2.83 -6.15
C ILE A 583 -22.67 -2.98 -5.40
N GLN A 584 -22.87 -4.08 -4.69
CA GLN A 584 -24.08 -4.31 -3.89
C GLN A 584 -24.32 -3.21 -2.86
N GLU A 585 -23.25 -2.73 -2.20
CA GLU A 585 -23.31 -1.64 -1.21
C GLU A 585 -23.76 -0.32 -1.84
N LYS A 586 -23.19 0.06 -3.00
CA LYS A 586 -23.65 1.23 -3.76
C LYS A 586 -25.13 1.15 -4.13
N TRP A 587 -25.60 -0.02 -4.59
CA TRP A 587 -27.02 -0.24 -4.86
C TRP A 587 -27.89 -0.13 -3.60
N ASN A 588 -27.42 -0.61 -2.44
CA ASN A 588 -28.14 -0.47 -1.18
C ASN A 588 -28.33 1.00 -0.78
N GLU A 589 -27.29 1.82 -0.92
CA GLU A 589 -27.33 3.26 -0.65
C GLU A 589 -28.35 3.96 -1.56
N GLU A 590 -28.32 3.70 -2.87
CA GLU A 590 -29.26 4.30 -3.82
C GLU A 590 -30.71 3.85 -3.61
N ILE A 591 -30.94 2.56 -3.36
CA ILE A 591 -32.28 2.03 -3.06
C ILE A 591 -32.82 2.69 -1.80
N SER A 592 -31.98 2.86 -0.78
CA SER A 592 -32.34 3.56 0.46
C SER A 592 -32.69 5.03 0.20
N ALA A 593 -31.87 5.74 -0.58
CA ALA A 593 -32.12 7.13 -0.97
C ALA A 593 -33.44 7.28 -1.75
N ASN A 594 -33.69 6.40 -2.72
CA ASN A 594 -34.94 6.41 -3.51
C ASN A 594 -36.17 6.07 -2.66
N LYS A 595 -36.08 5.08 -1.75
CA LYS A 595 -37.17 4.78 -0.81
C LYS A 595 -37.46 5.95 0.12
N LYS A 596 -36.42 6.60 0.64
CA LYS A 596 -36.55 7.80 1.48
C LYS A 596 -37.18 8.95 0.71
N PHE A 597 -36.76 9.19 -0.53
CA PHE A 597 -37.39 10.18 -1.41
C PHE A 597 -38.88 9.87 -1.63
N LEU A 598 -39.23 8.63 -1.97
CA LEU A 598 -40.62 8.23 -2.16
C LEU A 598 -41.46 8.35 -0.87
N ALA A 599 -40.86 8.13 0.30
CA ALA A 599 -41.51 8.29 1.60
C ALA A 599 -41.69 9.78 1.99
N ASP A 600 -40.63 10.58 1.88
CA ASP A 600 -40.61 12.00 2.22
C ASP A 600 -41.54 12.84 1.32
N PHE A 601 -41.74 12.39 0.08
CA PHE A 601 -42.55 13.09 -0.90
C PHE A 601 -43.86 12.36 -1.26
N GLY A 602 -44.22 11.25 -0.63
CA GLY A 602 -45.29 10.33 -1.10
C GLY A 602 -46.64 10.96 -1.50
N ASN A 603 -47.17 11.92 -0.72
CA ASN A 603 -48.38 12.68 -1.11
C ASN A 603 -48.05 13.84 -2.05
N THR A 604 -46.89 14.48 -1.84
CA THR A 604 -46.34 15.55 -2.68
C THR A 604 -45.98 15.07 -4.08
N VAL A 605 -45.74 13.77 -4.34
CA VAL A 605 -45.46 13.20 -5.67
C VAL A 605 -46.74 13.17 -6.50
N LYS A 606 -47.92 12.95 -5.90
CA LYS A 606 -49.21 13.14 -6.59
C LYS A 606 -49.47 14.61 -6.90
N GLU A 607 -49.13 15.51 -5.98
CA GLU A 607 -49.24 16.96 -6.19
C GLU A 607 -48.21 17.49 -7.21
N PHE A 608 -46.97 17.00 -7.19
CA PHE A 608 -45.93 17.29 -8.18
C PHE A 608 -46.29 16.73 -9.55
N LYS A 609 -46.85 15.52 -9.63
CA LYS A 609 -47.39 14.96 -10.88
C LYS A 609 -48.59 15.75 -11.41
N ALA A 610 -49.38 16.38 -10.55
CA ALA A 610 -50.48 17.26 -10.95
C ALA A 610 -50.00 18.65 -11.42
N LEU A 611 -48.79 19.07 -11.00
CA LEU A 611 -48.17 20.36 -11.34
C LEU A 611 -47.16 20.27 -12.50
N ALA A 612 -46.63 19.07 -12.78
CA ALA A 612 -45.77 18.78 -13.92
C ALA A 612 -46.60 18.47 -15.17
N VAL A 613 -46.36 19.20 -16.26
CA VAL A 613 -47.07 18.98 -17.53
C VAL A 613 -46.24 18.05 -18.41
N TRP A 614 -46.87 16.98 -18.90
CA TRP A 614 -46.25 16.06 -19.86
C TRP A 614 -46.37 16.60 -21.28
N ASN A 615 -45.28 17.11 -21.85
CA ASN A 615 -45.24 17.55 -23.24
C ASN A 615 -44.78 16.42 -24.18
N GLY A 616 -45.73 15.57 -24.58
CA GLY A 616 -45.60 14.73 -25.78
C GLY A 616 -44.79 13.42 -25.65
N LYS A 617 -44.74 12.69 -26.77
CA LYS A 617 -44.34 11.26 -26.87
C LYS A 617 -42.86 10.95 -26.56
N SER A 618 -42.04 11.93 -26.20
CA SER A 618 -40.62 11.73 -25.88
C SER A 618 -40.13 12.75 -24.85
N GLY A 619 -39.96 12.34 -23.59
CA GLY A 619 -38.98 12.93 -22.68
C GLY A 619 -39.48 13.96 -21.66
N THR A 620 -39.11 13.68 -20.39
CA THR A 620 -39.01 14.58 -19.22
C THR A 620 -40.26 15.29 -18.70
N MET A 621 -40.56 15.05 -17.40
CA MET A 621 -41.46 15.91 -16.63
C MET A 621 -40.78 17.27 -16.41
N GLU A 622 -41.34 18.32 -17.01
CA GLU A 622 -40.90 19.70 -16.75
C GLU A 622 -41.85 20.37 -15.75
N MET A 623 -41.27 20.94 -14.69
CA MET A 623 -41.97 21.86 -13.79
C MET A 623 -41.76 23.27 -14.34
N SER A 624 -42.76 23.85 -15.02
CA SER A 624 -42.61 25.19 -15.58
C SER A 624 -42.35 26.22 -14.47
N LYS A 625 -41.53 27.25 -14.77
CA LYS A 625 -41.26 28.39 -13.89
C LYS A 625 -42.54 28.98 -13.28
N ALA A 626 -43.59 29.11 -14.10
CA ALA A 626 -44.90 29.60 -13.66
C ALA A 626 -45.57 28.71 -12.60
N ASN A 627 -45.45 27.38 -12.70
CA ASN A 627 -46.04 26.46 -11.72
C ASN A 627 -45.24 26.44 -10.40
N PHE A 628 -43.92 26.53 -10.48
CA PHE A 628 -43.05 26.66 -9.30
C PHE A 628 -43.31 27.98 -8.57
N GLU A 629 -43.29 29.11 -9.28
CA GLU A 629 -43.56 30.44 -8.71
C GLU A 629 -44.95 30.53 -8.06
N LYS A 630 -45.97 29.90 -8.65
CA LYS A 630 -47.33 29.88 -8.10
C LYS A 630 -47.41 29.16 -6.76
N GLN A 631 -46.74 28.02 -6.61
CA GLN A 631 -46.69 27.28 -5.33
C GLN A 631 -45.82 28.00 -4.29
N TYR A 632 -44.67 28.52 -4.73
CA TYR A 632 -43.74 29.25 -3.88
C TYR A 632 -44.41 30.52 -3.31
N LYS A 633 -45.06 31.32 -4.17
CA LYS A 633 -45.83 32.51 -3.73
C LYS A 633 -47.01 32.14 -2.85
N ALA A 634 -47.80 31.13 -3.19
CA ALA A 634 -48.99 30.76 -2.43
C ALA A 634 -48.68 30.26 -1.01
N ARG A 635 -47.54 29.63 -0.78
CA ARG A 635 -47.18 29.05 0.53
C ARG A 635 -46.24 29.91 1.37
N PHE A 636 -45.35 30.67 0.74
CA PHE A 636 -44.26 31.33 1.47
C PHE A 636 -44.29 32.86 1.39
N GLN A 637 -45.00 33.47 0.42
CA GLN A 637 -44.99 34.94 0.24
C GLN A 637 -45.46 35.68 1.49
N ALA A 638 -46.59 35.30 2.09
CA ALA A 638 -47.11 35.97 3.28
C ALA A 638 -46.15 35.88 4.48
N LEU A 639 -45.41 34.78 4.59
CA LEU A 639 -44.42 34.59 5.66
C LEU A 639 -43.13 35.40 5.38
N LEU A 640 -42.70 35.44 4.12
CA LEU A 640 -41.53 36.20 3.67
C LEU A 640 -41.76 37.71 3.79
N ASP A 641 -42.95 38.20 3.43
CA ASP A 641 -43.33 39.60 3.58
C ASP A 641 -43.32 40.00 5.07
N SER A 642 -43.83 39.13 5.96
CA SER A 642 -43.82 39.37 7.41
C SER A 642 -42.41 39.39 8.01
N VAL A 643 -41.50 38.52 7.55
CA VAL A 643 -40.12 38.46 8.06
C VAL A 643 -39.30 39.65 7.55
N SER A 644 -39.42 39.99 6.26
CA SER A 644 -38.70 41.13 5.67
C SER A 644 -39.10 42.45 6.31
N CYS A 645 -40.40 42.69 6.56
CA CYS A 645 -40.86 43.89 7.28
C CYS A 645 -40.40 43.92 8.74
N SER A 646 -40.29 42.78 9.41
CA SER A 646 -39.81 42.70 10.81
C SER A 646 -38.31 42.97 10.92
N VAL A 647 -37.51 42.50 9.95
CA VAL A 647 -36.07 42.76 9.89
C VAL A 647 -35.79 44.22 9.59
N GLU A 648 -36.51 44.84 8.65
CA GLU A 648 -36.35 46.27 8.35
C GLU A 648 -36.69 47.15 9.56
N ALA A 649 -37.78 46.85 10.28
CA ALA A 649 -38.15 47.58 11.51
C ALA A 649 -37.10 47.47 12.64
N LEU A 650 -36.30 46.41 12.66
CA LEU A 650 -35.23 46.19 13.64
C LEU A 650 -33.87 46.79 13.20
N ASN A 651 -33.67 47.01 11.89
CA ASN A 651 -32.40 47.49 11.31
C ASN A 651 -32.27 49.02 11.18
N GLU A 652 -33.28 49.82 11.54
CA GLU A 652 -33.29 51.29 11.49
C GLU A 652 -32.33 51.99 12.49
N SER A 653 -31.16 51.41 12.77
CA SER A 653 -30.08 52.08 13.51
C SER A 653 -29.18 52.97 12.63
N ARG A 654 -29.46 53.12 11.32
CA ARG A 654 -28.52 53.73 10.37
C ARG A 654 -28.88 55.07 9.72
N GLU A 655 -30.12 55.56 9.72
CA GLU A 655 -30.41 56.92 9.24
C GLU A 655 -31.54 57.56 10.07
N GLY A 656 -31.38 58.84 10.40
CA GLY A 656 -32.21 59.55 11.36
C GLY A 656 -33.72 59.48 11.09
N PHE A 657 -34.48 59.42 12.18
CA PHE A 657 -35.93 59.60 12.18
C PHE A 657 -36.29 60.85 11.35
N PHE A 658 -37.16 60.67 10.34
CA PHE A 658 -37.63 61.63 9.31
C PHE A 658 -36.90 61.65 7.95
N ASN A 659 -36.80 60.51 7.26
CA ASN A 659 -36.85 60.51 5.79
C ASN A 659 -38.21 60.00 5.28
N LYS A 660 -39.22 60.88 5.40
CA LYS A 660 -40.63 60.60 5.05
C LYS A 660 -40.81 60.19 3.59
N GLU A 661 -39.97 60.69 2.68
CA GLU A 661 -40.10 60.43 1.23
C GLU A 661 -39.65 59.02 0.83
N LYS A 662 -38.62 58.46 1.47
CA LYS A 662 -38.13 57.11 1.16
C LYS A 662 -39.06 56.03 1.72
N ALA A 663 -39.61 56.25 2.91
CA ALA A 663 -40.54 55.33 3.57
C ALA A 663 -41.94 55.29 2.93
N VAL A 664 -42.44 56.42 2.42
CA VAL A 664 -43.72 56.47 1.69
C VAL A 664 -43.61 55.83 0.30
N LYS A 665 -42.47 55.99 -0.39
CA LYS A 665 -42.25 55.42 -1.73
C LYS A 665 -42.14 53.88 -1.73
N ASN A 666 -41.75 53.29 -0.60
CA ASN A 666 -41.63 51.83 -0.43
C ASN A 666 -42.85 51.18 0.23
N GLY A 667 -43.90 51.95 0.59
CA GLY A 667 -45.11 51.41 1.23
C GLY A 667 -44.98 51.08 2.73
N CYS A 668 -43.90 51.50 3.39
CA CYS A 668 -43.58 51.11 4.77
C CYS A 668 -44.02 52.14 5.84
N PHE A 669 -44.68 53.24 5.47
CA PHE A 669 -45.22 54.18 6.46
C PHE A 669 -46.56 53.66 7.01
N LEU A 670 -46.48 52.86 8.06
CA LEU A 670 -47.64 52.33 8.74
C LEU A 670 -48.23 53.40 9.68
N PRO A 671 -49.56 53.63 9.71
CA PRO A 671 -50.16 54.42 10.78
C PRO A 671 -49.84 53.81 12.15
N ILE A 672 -49.79 54.62 13.23
CA ILE A 672 -49.46 54.15 14.60
C ILE A 672 -50.33 52.94 15.03
N SER A 673 -51.53 52.79 14.47
CA SER A 673 -52.39 51.61 14.65
C SER A 673 -51.86 50.31 14.02
N GLU A 674 -51.19 50.40 12.88
CA GLU A 674 -50.53 49.27 12.19
C GLU A 674 -49.18 48.95 12.85
N HIS A 675 -48.43 49.95 13.33
CA HIS A 675 -47.29 49.70 14.22
C HIS A 675 -47.70 48.97 15.50
N ARG A 676 -48.92 49.19 16.01
CA ARG A 676 -49.50 48.43 17.12
C ARG A 676 -49.76 46.96 16.78
N LYS A 677 -50.21 46.64 15.56
CA LYS A 677 -50.31 45.24 15.08
C LYS A 677 -48.95 44.58 15.02
N ASN A 678 -47.94 45.27 14.49
CA ASN A 678 -46.57 44.74 14.41
C ASN A 678 -45.92 44.60 15.79
N LEU A 679 -46.22 45.50 16.73
CA LEU A 679 -45.85 45.36 18.14
C LEU A 679 -46.52 44.16 18.80
N ASN A 680 -47.77 43.85 18.46
CA ASN A 680 -48.44 42.63 18.95
C ASN A 680 -47.82 41.36 18.33
N VAL A 681 -47.47 41.37 17.04
CA VAL A 681 -46.74 40.25 16.39
C VAL A 681 -45.34 40.08 16.98
N LEU A 682 -44.61 41.17 17.25
CA LEU A 682 -43.31 41.13 17.93
C LEU A 682 -43.42 40.77 19.41
N SER A 683 -44.51 41.14 20.07
CA SER A 683 -44.84 40.71 21.44
C SER A 683 -45.15 39.21 21.48
N GLU A 684 -45.89 38.68 20.51
CA GLU A 684 -46.16 37.26 20.35
C GLU A 684 -44.88 36.50 20.01
N LEU A 685 -44.03 37.00 19.12
CA LEU A 685 -42.71 36.42 18.80
C LEU A 685 -41.73 36.49 19.99
N SER A 686 -41.75 37.58 20.77
CA SER A 686 -40.95 37.75 21.98
C SER A 686 -41.43 36.79 23.09
N ALA A 687 -42.75 36.64 23.27
CA ALA A 687 -43.35 35.67 24.19
C ALA A 687 -43.09 34.22 23.74
N ASP A 688 -43.20 33.92 22.44
CA ASP A 688 -42.84 32.61 21.88
C ASP A 688 -41.34 32.33 22.02
N SER A 689 -40.48 33.36 21.96
CA SER A 689 -39.01 33.23 22.16
C SER A 689 -38.58 32.90 23.58
N GLN A 690 -39.44 33.16 24.58
CA GLN A 690 -39.24 32.68 25.96
C GLN A 690 -39.54 31.19 26.12
N SER A 691 -40.31 30.60 25.19
CA SER A 691 -40.51 29.16 25.12
C SER A 691 -39.48 28.54 24.17
N MET A 692 -39.00 27.32 24.47
CA MET A 692 -38.21 26.49 23.53
C MET A 692 -38.93 26.27 22.18
N ASN A 693 -40.19 26.70 22.04
CA ASN A 693 -41.01 26.55 20.85
C ASN A 693 -40.59 27.48 19.71
N PHE A 694 -40.11 28.71 19.94
CA PHE A 694 -39.63 29.57 18.85
C PHE A 694 -38.36 29.02 18.20
N TYR A 695 -37.35 28.70 19.01
CA TYR A 695 -36.09 28.14 18.51
C TYR A 695 -36.31 26.75 17.89
N SER A 696 -37.18 25.90 18.44
CA SER A 696 -37.51 24.62 17.81
C SER A 696 -38.37 24.75 16.55
N LYS A 697 -39.33 25.69 16.46
CA LYS A 697 -40.06 25.98 15.22
C LYS A 697 -39.13 26.55 14.15
N ARG A 698 -38.21 27.44 14.53
CA ARG A 698 -37.15 28.00 13.68
C ARG A 698 -36.23 26.89 13.18
N ASP A 699 -35.73 26.03 14.07
CA ASP A 699 -34.81 24.95 13.71
C ASP A 699 -35.53 23.88 12.88
N ALA A 700 -36.80 23.59 13.15
CA ALA A 700 -37.63 22.75 12.30
C ALA A 700 -37.87 23.36 10.92
N MET A 701 -37.97 24.69 10.82
CA MET A 701 -38.11 25.41 9.56
C MET A 701 -36.78 25.46 8.78
N TYR A 702 -35.65 25.70 9.45
CA TYR A 702 -34.31 25.55 8.88
C TYR A 702 -34.05 24.13 8.39
N ALA A 703 -34.41 23.12 9.19
CA ALA A 703 -34.29 21.73 8.79
C ALA A 703 -35.18 21.41 7.59
N ARG A 704 -36.37 22.03 7.49
CA ARG A 704 -37.24 21.90 6.29
C ARG A 704 -36.64 22.60 5.08
N ILE A 705 -36.11 23.82 5.21
CA ILE A 705 -35.46 24.56 4.10
C ILE A 705 -34.22 23.80 3.61
N ASN A 706 -33.35 23.35 4.52
CA ASN A 706 -32.17 22.57 4.18
C ASN A 706 -32.53 21.22 3.53
N LYS A 707 -33.55 20.51 4.07
CA LYS A 707 -34.08 19.30 3.42
C LYS A 707 -34.65 19.59 2.03
N MET A 708 -35.25 20.76 1.82
CA MET A 708 -35.77 21.17 0.52
C MET A 708 -34.64 21.51 -0.46
N GLU A 709 -33.60 22.23 0.00
CA GLU A 709 -32.41 22.55 -0.79
C GLU A 709 -31.64 21.27 -1.17
N GLU A 710 -31.47 20.36 -0.22
CA GLU A 710 -30.83 19.06 -0.43
C GLU A 710 -31.68 18.15 -1.31
N ALA A 711 -33.01 18.16 -1.14
CA ALA A 711 -33.91 17.48 -2.06
C ALA A 711 -33.80 18.07 -3.47
N LEU A 712 -33.80 19.40 -3.63
CA LEU A 712 -33.65 20.12 -4.92
C LEU A 712 -32.32 19.80 -5.61
N LYS A 713 -31.21 19.73 -4.85
CA LYS A 713 -29.89 19.29 -5.36
C LYS A 713 -29.92 17.83 -5.84
N ASN A 714 -30.79 17.01 -5.25
CA ASN A 714 -30.94 15.60 -5.55
C ASN A 714 -32.10 15.28 -6.52
N ILE A 715 -32.83 16.29 -7.03
CA ILE A 715 -33.86 16.06 -8.06
C ILE A 715 -33.14 15.82 -9.41
N PRO A 716 -33.38 14.67 -10.07
CA PRO A 716 -32.76 14.34 -11.35
C PRO A 716 -33.54 14.99 -12.51
N VAL A 717 -33.79 16.30 -12.45
CA VAL A 717 -34.46 17.06 -13.50
C VAL A 717 -33.58 18.25 -13.87
N LYS A 718 -33.27 18.39 -15.16
CA LYS A 718 -32.64 19.61 -15.71
C LYS A 718 -33.59 20.79 -15.55
N LEU A 719 -33.52 21.48 -14.42
CA LEU A 719 -33.76 22.91 -14.42
C LEU A 719 -32.51 23.56 -15.07
N PRO A 720 -32.67 24.56 -15.96
CA PRO A 720 -31.54 25.34 -16.46
C PRO A 720 -30.70 25.82 -15.27
N SER A 721 -29.37 25.72 -15.35
CA SER A 721 -28.48 26.04 -14.22
C SER A 721 -28.76 27.43 -13.63
N ALA A 722 -29.16 28.39 -14.47
CA ALA A 722 -29.56 29.73 -14.07
C ALA A 722 -30.82 29.77 -13.17
N GLU A 723 -31.79 28.88 -13.39
CA GLU A 723 -33.01 28.81 -12.56
C GLU A 723 -32.74 28.10 -11.22
N ILE A 724 -31.89 27.07 -11.21
CA ILE A 724 -31.40 26.46 -9.96
C ILE A 724 -30.62 27.50 -9.15
N GLU A 725 -29.76 28.26 -9.82
CA GLU A 725 -28.97 29.31 -9.20
C GLU A 725 -29.87 30.43 -8.64
N GLU A 726 -30.91 30.86 -9.36
CA GLU A 726 -31.87 31.88 -8.89
C GLU A 726 -32.66 31.39 -7.66
N ILE A 727 -33.17 30.15 -7.69
CA ILE A 727 -33.90 29.54 -6.56
C ILE A 727 -32.98 29.33 -5.36
N THR A 728 -31.77 28.84 -5.58
CA THR A 728 -30.75 28.65 -4.53
C THR A 728 -30.34 30.00 -3.94
N LYS A 729 -30.22 31.05 -4.77
CA LYS A 729 -29.91 32.42 -4.34
C LYS A 729 -31.02 32.99 -3.45
N GLU A 730 -32.28 32.74 -3.78
CA GLU A 730 -33.42 33.20 -2.98
C GLU A 730 -33.55 32.41 -1.67
N ALA A 731 -33.38 31.08 -1.70
CA ALA A 731 -33.32 30.25 -0.50
C ALA A 731 -32.17 30.69 0.44
N ASN A 732 -31.01 31.02 -0.13
CA ASN A 732 -29.86 31.54 0.62
C ASN A 732 -30.06 32.97 1.12
N ARG A 733 -30.82 33.81 0.42
CA ARG A 733 -31.22 35.14 0.92
C ARG A 733 -32.06 34.98 2.20
N ILE A 734 -33.06 34.11 2.13
CA ILE A 734 -33.97 33.82 3.26
C ILE A 734 -33.21 33.20 4.43
N SER A 735 -32.37 32.20 4.16
CA SER A 735 -31.50 31.58 5.17
C SER A 735 -30.60 32.60 5.87
N ARG A 736 -30.09 33.61 5.16
CA ARG A 736 -29.31 34.71 5.75
C ARG A 736 -30.15 35.67 6.59
N GLU A 737 -31.36 36.02 6.14
CA GLU A 737 -32.27 36.87 6.90
C GLU A 737 -32.75 36.21 8.20
N PHE A 738 -32.95 34.88 8.19
CA PHE A 738 -33.17 34.11 9.42
C PHE A 738 -31.91 33.99 10.29
N GLY A 739 -30.73 33.98 9.66
CA GLY A 739 -29.43 33.92 10.35
C GLY A 739 -29.20 35.14 11.25
N PHE A 740 -29.69 36.31 10.86
CA PHE A 740 -29.68 37.52 11.68
C PHE A 740 -30.35 37.32 13.04
N PHE A 741 -31.47 36.59 13.09
CA PHE A 741 -32.15 36.24 14.35
C PHE A 741 -31.45 35.15 15.14
N SER A 742 -30.55 34.37 14.53
CA SER A 742 -29.76 33.33 15.20
C SER A 742 -28.57 33.89 15.99
N THR A 743 -28.06 35.05 15.59
CA THR A 743 -26.90 35.72 16.19
C THR A 743 -27.25 36.74 17.26
N ILE A 744 -28.51 37.18 17.32
CA ILE A 744 -28.99 38.10 18.36
C ILE A 744 -29.45 37.26 19.56
N SER A 745 -28.80 37.45 20.72
CA SER A 745 -29.22 36.83 21.97
C SER A 745 -30.65 37.27 22.34
N HIS A 746 -31.39 36.43 23.07
CA HIS A 746 -32.73 36.77 23.54
C HIS A 746 -32.76 38.13 24.28
N GLU A 747 -31.74 38.41 25.10
CA GLU A 747 -31.58 39.68 25.81
C GLU A 747 -31.40 40.87 24.86
N ASN A 748 -30.65 40.73 23.77
CA ASN A 748 -30.49 41.79 22.76
C ASN A 748 -31.78 42.01 21.96
N LEU A 749 -32.52 40.93 21.64
CA LEU A 749 -33.81 41.03 20.95
C LEU A 749 -34.84 41.74 21.84
N LEU A 750 -34.90 41.37 23.12
CA LEU A 750 -35.76 41.98 24.13
C LEU A 750 -35.38 43.45 24.37
N GLY A 751 -34.09 43.76 24.43
CA GLY A 751 -33.58 45.14 24.53
C GLY A 751 -33.99 45.99 23.32
N THR A 752 -33.86 45.44 22.11
CA THR A 752 -34.25 46.13 20.86
C THR A 752 -35.76 46.34 20.78
N TYR A 753 -36.55 45.32 21.17
CA TYR A 753 -38.00 45.42 21.29
C TYR A 753 -38.44 46.47 22.31
N THR A 754 -37.82 46.48 23.49
CA THR A 754 -38.11 47.45 24.56
C THR A 754 -37.80 48.87 24.09
N ALA A 755 -36.64 49.08 23.46
CA ALA A 755 -36.27 50.37 22.88
C ALA A 755 -37.20 50.80 21.73
N TYR A 756 -37.71 49.86 20.93
CA TYR A 756 -38.72 50.15 19.89
C TYR A 756 -40.07 50.54 20.50
N LYS A 757 -40.54 49.79 21.51
CA LYS A 757 -41.76 50.07 22.26
C LYS A 757 -41.70 51.44 22.95
N GLU A 758 -40.58 51.77 23.61
CA GLU A 758 -40.36 53.07 24.23
C GLU A 758 -40.34 54.21 23.20
N ARG A 759 -39.74 54.01 22.02
CA ARG A 759 -39.76 55.00 20.93
C ARG A 759 -41.17 55.24 20.39
N ILE A 760 -41.98 54.19 20.22
CA ILE A 760 -43.39 54.32 19.82
C ILE A 760 -44.19 55.05 20.91
N SER A 761 -43.98 54.72 22.19
CA SER A 761 -44.60 55.45 23.31
C SER A 761 -44.19 56.92 23.33
N ARG A 762 -42.92 57.25 23.04
CA ARG A 762 -42.43 58.62 22.98
C ARG A 762 -42.95 59.38 21.75
N ALA A 763 -43.11 58.71 20.61
CA ALA A 763 -43.77 59.28 19.44
C ALA A 763 -45.25 59.58 19.73
N GLN A 764 -45.94 58.72 20.48
CA GLN A 764 -47.28 58.98 20.99
C GLN A 764 -47.30 60.15 21.96
N GLU A 765 -46.34 60.22 22.90
CA GLU A 765 -46.20 61.35 23.81
C GLU A 765 -45.96 62.67 23.04
N ILE A 766 -45.16 62.65 21.97
CA ILE A 766 -44.96 63.81 21.09
C ILE A 766 -46.23 64.14 20.32
N GLU A 767 -46.95 63.16 19.78
CA GLU A 767 -48.25 63.39 19.13
C GLU A 767 -49.27 63.98 20.11
N ASP A 768 -49.34 63.45 21.33
CA ASP A 768 -50.17 63.95 22.42
C ASP A 768 -49.73 65.35 22.90
N ASN A 769 -48.42 65.63 22.93
CA ASN A 769 -47.87 66.95 23.25
C ASN A 769 -48.11 67.96 22.12
N MET A 770 -48.05 67.54 20.86
CA MET A 770 -48.40 68.37 19.70
C MET A 770 -49.91 68.64 19.66
N LEU A 771 -50.73 67.65 20.03
CA LEU A 771 -52.16 67.81 20.23
C LEU A 771 -52.41 68.79 21.38
N ASN A 772 -51.79 68.60 22.56
CA ASN A 772 -51.89 69.52 23.69
C ASN A 772 -51.37 70.93 23.36
N PHE A 773 -50.31 71.06 22.57
CA PHE A 773 -49.80 72.34 22.08
C PHE A 773 -50.79 72.99 21.11
N ALA A 774 -51.37 72.24 20.18
CA ALA A 774 -52.46 72.69 19.31
C ALA A 774 -53.68 73.14 20.12
N CYS A 775 -53.99 72.45 21.22
CA CYS A 775 -55.03 72.84 22.17
C CYS A 775 -54.73 74.18 22.84
N GLN A 776 -53.53 74.34 23.38
CA GLN A 776 -53.09 75.58 24.05
C GLN A 776 -53.03 76.76 23.08
N SER A 777 -52.53 76.54 21.86
CA SER A 777 -52.38 77.59 20.83
C SER A 777 -53.68 77.99 20.12
N SER A 778 -54.71 77.13 20.13
CA SER A 778 -56.04 77.42 19.55
C SER A 778 -56.85 78.50 20.31
N SER A 779 -56.41 78.87 21.51
CA SER A 779 -57.04 79.90 22.36
C SER A 779 -56.61 81.34 22.03
N VAL A 780 -55.61 81.53 21.16
CA VAL A 780 -55.09 82.83 20.71
C VAL A 780 -55.63 83.16 19.31
N PRO A 781 -56.38 84.26 19.10
CA PRO A 781 -57.02 84.57 17.82
C PRO A 781 -56.05 84.64 16.62
N GLU A 782 -54.83 85.16 16.79
CA GLU A 782 -53.84 85.21 15.71
C GLU A 782 -53.36 83.83 15.24
N ASN A 783 -53.34 82.82 16.12
CA ASN A 783 -52.93 81.46 15.76
C ASN A 783 -54.03 80.67 15.03
N LYS A 784 -55.30 81.05 15.21
CA LYS A 784 -56.43 80.46 14.46
C LYS A 784 -56.33 80.75 12.96
N ASP A 785 -55.88 81.96 12.61
CA ASP A 785 -55.68 82.35 11.21
C ASP A 785 -54.43 81.70 10.59
N TYR A 786 -53.39 81.44 11.38
CA TYR A 786 -52.21 80.68 10.95
C TYR A 786 -52.52 79.18 10.76
N MET A 787 -53.26 78.57 11.70
CA MET A 787 -53.67 77.16 11.62
C MET A 787 -54.68 76.91 10.49
N GLY A 788 -55.54 77.88 10.16
CA GLY A 788 -56.46 77.81 9.02
C GLY A 788 -55.79 77.83 7.65
N ARG A 789 -54.51 78.19 7.57
CA ARG A 789 -53.71 78.23 6.32
C ARG A 789 -52.83 77.00 6.11
N LEU A 790 -52.77 76.06 7.06
CA LEU A 790 -52.04 74.81 6.88
C LEU A 790 -52.80 73.87 5.93
N PRO A 791 -52.10 73.14 5.04
CA PRO A 791 -52.71 72.37 3.95
C PRO A 791 -53.47 71.10 4.38
N TRP A 792 -53.55 70.81 5.68
CA TRP A 792 -54.36 69.72 6.22
C TRP A 792 -55.46 70.29 7.12
N LYS A 793 -56.73 69.94 6.85
CA LYS A 793 -57.83 70.20 7.79
C LYS A 793 -57.50 69.48 9.11
N VAL A 794 -57.38 70.23 10.20
CA VAL A 794 -57.32 69.66 11.54
C VAL A 794 -58.58 68.81 11.72
N SER A 795 -58.42 67.49 11.87
CA SER A 795 -59.57 66.59 11.93
C SER A 795 -60.44 66.88 13.16
N ASP A 796 -61.76 66.65 13.06
CA ASP A 796 -62.76 66.79 14.15
C ASP A 796 -62.36 66.14 15.49
N LYS A 797 -61.36 65.25 15.48
CA LYS A 797 -60.78 64.63 16.68
C LYS A 797 -59.97 65.57 17.56
N VAL A 798 -59.29 66.59 17.00
CA VAL A 798 -58.43 67.49 17.80
C VAL A 798 -59.28 68.46 18.61
N GLU A 799 -60.38 68.97 18.04
CA GLU A 799 -61.31 69.87 18.73
C GLU A 799 -61.97 69.19 19.95
N LYS A 800 -62.24 67.87 19.86
CA LYS A 800 -62.72 67.05 20.97
C LYS A 800 -61.67 66.72 22.03
N TYR A 801 -60.38 66.77 21.69
CA TYR A 801 -59.29 66.40 22.59
C TYR A 801 -58.85 67.58 23.47
N CYS A 802 -58.99 68.80 22.95
CA CYS A 802 -58.53 70.04 23.58
C CYS A 802 -59.50 70.66 24.59
N LEU A 803 -60.73 70.18 24.59
CA LEU A 803 -61.86 70.78 25.28
C LEU A 803 -62.43 69.72 26.21
N ASP A 804 -62.54 70.04 27.49
CA ASP A 804 -63.40 69.26 28.38
C ASP A 804 -64.87 69.39 27.93
N GLU A 805 -65.77 68.70 28.63
CA GLU A 805 -67.21 68.67 28.36
C GLU A 805 -67.87 70.06 28.37
N ASN A 806 -67.15 71.09 28.85
CA ASN A 806 -67.55 72.49 28.96
C ASN A 806 -66.63 73.45 28.17
N ASN A 807 -65.82 72.95 27.24
CA ASN A 807 -64.87 73.72 26.41
C ASN A 807 -63.67 74.38 27.14
N LYS A 808 -62.98 73.69 28.08
CA LYS A 808 -61.71 74.16 28.70
C LYS A 808 -60.50 73.18 28.59
N ILE A 809 -59.25 73.69 28.62
CA ILE A 809 -57.96 72.98 28.35
C ILE A 809 -57.27 72.45 29.65
N LYS A 810 -56.60 71.27 29.63
CA LYS A 810 -55.96 70.54 30.78
C LYS A 810 -54.40 70.53 30.74
N GLY A 811 -53.65 70.50 31.88
CA GLY A 811 -52.15 70.66 31.98
C GLY A 811 -51.35 69.64 32.86
N GLY A 812 -49.98 69.62 32.81
CA GLY A 812 -49.07 68.53 33.31
C GLY A 812 -47.77 68.88 34.13
N ALA A 813 -46.89 67.89 34.45
CA ALA A 813 -45.65 67.98 35.30
C ALA A 813 -44.49 66.95 34.95
N GLY A 814 -43.22 67.21 35.35
CA GLY A 814 -41.94 66.60 34.83
C GLY A 814 -41.02 65.72 35.76
N TYR A 815 -39.76 65.43 35.34
CA TYR A 815 -38.83 64.33 35.80
C TYR A 815 -37.33 64.77 36.08
N GLY A 816 -36.52 64.00 36.85
CA GLY A 816 -35.09 64.28 37.22
C GLY A 816 -34.09 63.07 37.31
N ASP A 817 -32.78 63.33 37.51
CA ASP A 817 -31.52 62.55 37.23
C ASP A 817 -30.83 61.72 38.38
N ILE A 818 -29.81 60.85 38.08
CA ILE A 818 -28.90 60.07 39.01
C ILE A 818 -27.40 59.97 38.54
N ALA A 819 -26.43 59.78 39.47
CA ALA A 819 -24.95 59.94 39.42
C ALA A 819 -24.01 58.68 39.15
N PRO A 820 -22.67 58.84 38.92
CA PRO A 820 -21.73 57.80 38.41
C PRO A 820 -20.66 57.28 39.41
N GLY A 821 -20.43 55.95 39.50
CA GLY A 821 -19.32 55.36 40.28
C GLY A 821 -19.21 53.83 40.39
N THR A 822 -20.11 53.02 39.82
CA THR A 822 -20.25 51.58 40.14
C THR A 822 -19.78 50.59 39.07
N ARG A 823 -19.14 51.04 37.97
CA ARG A 823 -18.97 50.22 36.76
C ARG A 823 -17.67 49.39 36.68
N GLY A 824 -16.55 49.87 37.25
CA GLY A 824 -15.21 49.27 37.08
C GLY A 824 -14.98 47.96 37.83
N ASP A 825 -15.23 47.94 39.14
CA ASP A 825 -14.99 46.77 40.00
C ASP A 825 -15.74 45.51 39.56
N SER A 826 -16.92 45.70 38.97
CA SER A 826 -17.74 44.59 38.46
C SER A 826 -17.07 43.86 37.29
N ALA A 827 -16.33 44.59 36.44
CA ALA A 827 -15.62 44.01 35.30
C ALA A 827 -14.40 43.20 35.75
N VAL A 828 -13.65 43.69 36.75
CA VAL A 828 -12.48 42.99 37.31
C VAL A 828 -12.90 41.71 38.03
N LYS A 829 -13.98 41.73 38.84
CA LYS A 829 -14.48 40.50 39.48
C LYS A 829 -14.93 39.46 38.46
N LYS A 830 -15.58 39.90 37.38
CA LYS A 830 -15.98 39.02 36.28
C LYS A 830 -14.77 38.38 35.59
N LEU A 831 -13.70 39.13 35.37
CA LEU A 831 -12.46 38.60 34.81
C LEU A 831 -11.94 37.39 35.61
N TYR A 832 -11.87 37.48 36.94
CA TYR A 832 -11.29 36.40 37.75
C TYR A 832 -12.18 35.15 37.82
N GLU A 833 -13.50 35.31 37.73
CA GLU A 833 -14.41 34.17 37.60
C GLU A 833 -14.25 33.48 36.24
N ASP A 834 -14.16 34.25 35.16
CA ASP A 834 -13.95 33.72 33.81
C ASP A 834 -12.55 33.09 33.66
N PHE A 835 -11.54 33.67 34.30
CA PHE A 835 -10.17 33.17 34.37
C PHE A 835 -10.11 31.79 35.04
N LYS A 836 -10.76 31.64 36.20
CA LYS A 836 -10.89 30.37 36.92
C LYS A 836 -11.48 29.28 36.02
N GLN A 837 -12.60 29.57 35.34
CA GLN A 837 -13.25 28.59 34.46
C GLN A 837 -12.35 28.17 33.30
N ALA A 838 -11.61 29.13 32.72
CA ALA A 838 -10.66 28.84 31.66
C ALA A 838 -9.52 27.92 32.15
N TYR A 839 -9.01 28.17 33.37
CA TYR A 839 -7.96 27.36 33.98
C TYR A 839 -8.41 25.93 34.26
N GLU A 840 -9.59 25.72 34.87
CA GLU A 840 -10.14 24.37 35.15
C GLU A 840 -10.44 23.59 33.87
N SER A 841 -10.83 24.29 32.79
CA SER A 841 -11.05 23.67 31.48
C SER A 841 -9.78 23.25 30.75
N ARG A 842 -8.59 23.57 31.30
CA ARG A 842 -7.27 23.29 30.71
C ARG A 842 -7.11 23.91 29.31
N ASN A 843 -7.72 25.08 29.08
CA ASN A 843 -7.69 25.77 27.79
C ASN A 843 -6.68 26.92 27.82
N VAL A 844 -5.47 26.65 27.33
CA VAL A 844 -4.35 27.61 27.30
C VAL A 844 -4.77 28.90 26.60
N SER A 845 -5.31 28.83 25.38
CA SER A 845 -5.68 30.03 24.61
C SER A 845 -6.73 30.90 25.32
N ARG A 846 -7.69 30.28 26.02
CA ARG A 846 -8.69 31.03 26.80
C ARG A 846 -8.07 31.69 28.03
N VAL A 847 -7.17 31.01 28.74
CA VAL A 847 -6.42 31.61 29.87
C VAL A 847 -5.59 32.80 29.38
N MET A 848 -4.85 32.65 28.29
CA MET A 848 -4.03 33.71 27.72
C MET A 848 -4.84 34.93 27.27
N SER A 849 -6.13 34.78 26.93
CA SER A 849 -6.98 35.91 26.55
C SER A 849 -7.26 36.92 27.69
N PHE A 850 -7.08 36.50 28.94
CA PHE A 850 -7.20 37.32 30.14
C PHE A 850 -5.87 37.92 30.60
N ILE A 851 -4.76 37.51 29.99
CA ILE A 851 -3.42 38.01 30.28
C ILE A 851 -3.09 39.11 29.27
N ASP A 852 -2.49 40.19 29.74
CA ASP A 852 -2.02 41.27 28.89
C ASP A 852 -0.76 40.84 28.13
N GLU A 853 -0.60 41.30 26.89
CA GLU A 853 0.56 40.99 26.04
C GLU A 853 1.89 41.44 26.65
N ASN A 854 1.88 42.41 27.55
CA ASN A 854 3.05 42.90 28.29
C ASN A 854 3.12 42.35 29.72
N TRP A 855 2.51 41.20 29.98
CA TRP A 855 2.50 40.60 31.31
C TRP A 855 3.91 40.25 31.79
N THR A 856 4.17 40.51 33.07
CA THR A 856 5.43 40.18 33.73
C THR A 856 5.18 39.55 35.10
N SER A 857 6.06 38.62 35.47
CA SER A 857 6.12 38.02 36.82
C SER A 857 7.28 38.61 37.63
N GLN A 858 7.22 38.48 38.96
CA GLN A 858 8.27 38.90 39.88
C GLN A 858 9.64 38.24 39.60
N ASP A 859 9.64 37.00 39.10
CA ASP A 859 10.86 36.24 38.79
C ASP A 859 11.47 36.55 37.42
N GLY A 860 10.87 37.49 36.67
CA GLY A 860 11.32 37.87 35.33
C GLY A 860 10.75 37.00 34.22
N SER A 861 9.83 36.07 34.52
CA SER A 861 9.15 35.28 33.48
C SER A 861 8.30 36.19 32.58
N GLU A 862 8.35 35.91 31.29
CA GLU A 862 7.57 36.59 30.27
C GLU A 862 6.32 35.78 29.89
N ILE A 863 5.44 36.38 29.08
CA ILE A 863 4.18 35.76 28.65
C ILE A 863 4.38 34.43 27.90
N SER A 864 5.48 34.30 27.15
CA SER A 864 5.86 33.06 26.44
C SER A 864 6.19 31.92 27.40
N ASP A 865 6.92 32.23 28.49
CA ASP A 865 7.25 31.26 29.53
C ASP A 865 5.98 30.76 30.23
N LEU A 866 5.03 31.67 30.50
CA LEU A 866 3.74 31.34 31.09
C LEU A 866 2.92 30.43 30.17
N GLU A 867 2.85 30.72 28.87
CA GLU A 867 2.12 29.90 27.90
C GLU A 867 2.72 28.49 27.78
N GLU A 868 4.05 28.38 27.64
CA GLU A 868 4.74 27.09 27.58
C GLU A 868 4.54 26.30 28.88
N HIS A 869 4.60 26.97 30.02
CA HIS A 869 4.37 26.37 31.32
C HIS A 869 2.94 25.82 31.45
N LEU A 870 1.92 26.60 31.10
CA LEU A 870 0.51 26.16 31.12
C LEU A 870 0.27 25.00 30.17
N SER A 871 0.83 25.04 28.96
CA SER A 871 0.72 23.96 27.97
C SER A 871 1.27 22.64 28.50
N ARG A 872 2.42 22.67 29.19
CA ARG A 872 3.01 21.50 29.83
C ARG A 872 2.13 20.96 30.96
N ILE A 873 1.66 21.83 31.87
CA ILE A 873 0.83 21.42 33.01
C ILE A 873 -0.51 20.84 32.55
N PHE A 874 -1.21 21.52 31.64
CA PHE A 874 -2.53 21.13 31.16
C PHE A 874 -2.51 19.80 30.38
N ARG A 875 -1.37 19.45 29.78
CA ARG A 875 -1.15 18.14 29.16
C ARG A 875 -0.94 17.01 30.17
N VAL A 876 -0.26 17.29 31.28
CA VAL A 876 0.12 16.28 32.28
C VAL A 876 -1.06 15.91 33.19
N PHE A 877 -1.87 16.87 33.60
CA PHE A 877 -2.99 16.64 34.52
C PHE A 877 -4.28 16.28 33.78
N ASN A 878 -4.96 15.24 34.27
CA ASN A 878 -6.25 14.82 33.76
C ASN A 878 -7.39 15.71 34.28
N GLU A 879 -7.21 16.28 35.48
CA GLU A 879 -8.19 17.10 36.17
C GLU A 879 -7.45 18.18 36.98
N ILE A 880 -7.96 19.41 36.92
CA ILE A 880 -7.48 20.55 37.70
C ILE A 880 -8.73 21.26 38.25
N SER A 881 -8.80 21.43 39.57
CA SER A 881 -9.77 22.29 40.24
C SER A 881 -9.06 23.50 40.82
N PHE A 882 -9.66 24.68 40.63
CA PHE A 882 -9.07 25.99 40.88
C PHE A 882 -10.07 26.84 41.66
N SER A 883 -9.74 27.23 42.89
CA SER A 883 -10.64 27.99 43.76
C SER A 883 -9.98 29.27 44.25
N ILE A 884 -10.65 30.41 44.00
CA ILE A 884 -10.26 31.75 44.45
C ILE A 884 -11.13 32.10 45.66
N SER A 885 -10.50 32.57 46.74
CA SER A 885 -11.16 33.04 47.95
C SER A 885 -10.55 34.37 48.40
N ASN A 886 -11.28 35.13 49.23
CA ASN A 886 -10.83 36.42 49.75
C ASN A 886 -10.42 37.44 48.66
N LEU A 887 -11.09 37.42 47.50
CA LEU A 887 -10.81 38.34 46.39
C LEU A 887 -11.07 39.79 46.79
N ASN A 888 -10.02 40.59 46.85
CA ASN A 888 -10.06 42.02 47.08
C ASN A 888 -9.61 42.78 45.82
N VAL A 889 -10.36 43.79 45.43
CA VAL A 889 -10.08 44.64 44.26
C VAL A 889 -9.98 46.08 44.74
N SER A 890 -8.85 46.72 44.50
CA SER A 890 -8.60 48.13 44.82
C SER A 890 -8.34 48.90 43.53
N ASP A 891 -9.20 49.87 43.22
CA ASP A 891 -9.03 50.78 42.08
C ASP A 891 -7.83 51.71 42.34
N GLU A 892 -6.87 51.75 41.42
CA GLU A 892 -5.70 52.63 41.45
C GLU A 892 -5.88 53.87 40.55
N GLY A 893 -7.05 54.02 39.92
CA GLY A 893 -7.37 55.04 38.95
C GLY A 893 -6.89 54.70 37.54
N ASN A 894 -7.40 55.45 36.56
CA ASN A 894 -7.09 55.28 35.13
C ASN A 894 -7.34 53.85 34.60
N GLY A 895 -8.29 53.13 35.20
CA GLY A 895 -8.63 51.76 34.81
C GLY A 895 -7.61 50.70 35.26
N ASN A 896 -6.70 51.03 36.17
CA ASN A 896 -5.77 50.08 36.79
C ASN A 896 -6.29 49.63 38.16
N TYR A 897 -6.03 48.38 38.51
CA TYR A 897 -6.53 47.73 39.71
C TYR A 897 -5.44 46.88 40.35
N THR A 898 -5.34 46.95 41.67
CA THR A 898 -4.63 45.94 42.47
C THR A 898 -5.61 44.88 42.91
N VAL A 899 -5.25 43.62 42.71
CA VAL A 899 -6.08 42.47 43.06
C VAL A 899 -5.29 41.53 43.95
N SER A 900 -5.87 41.14 45.07
CA SER A 900 -5.29 40.12 45.96
C SER A 900 -6.32 39.05 46.30
N TYR A 901 -5.87 37.80 46.38
CA TYR A 901 -6.73 36.65 46.69
C TYR A 901 -5.94 35.45 47.21
N ASP A 902 -6.63 34.52 47.86
CA ASP A 902 -6.10 33.21 48.23
C ASP A 902 -6.54 32.15 47.22
N LEU A 903 -5.57 31.45 46.66
CA LEU A 903 -5.72 30.37 45.70
C LEU A 903 -5.61 29.01 46.38
N HIS A 904 -6.56 28.12 46.12
CA HIS A 904 -6.46 26.69 46.43
C HIS A 904 -6.68 25.87 45.16
N MET A 905 -5.65 25.12 44.76
CA MET A 905 -5.63 24.32 43.54
C MET A 905 -5.43 22.83 43.86
N THR A 906 -6.20 21.97 43.21
CA THR A 906 -6.06 20.50 43.30
C THR A 906 -5.93 19.91 41.91
N SER A 907 -4.87 19.13 41.66
CA SER A 907 -4.60 18.52 40.36
C SER A 907 -4.44 17.00 40.46
N ARG A 908 -4.91 16.24 39.46
CA ARG A 908 -4.86 14.77 39.45
C ARG A 908 -4.31 14.19 38.15
N ILE A 909 -3.51 13.12 38.28
CA ILE A 909 -3.09 12.25 37.18
C ILE A 909 -3.65 10.85 37.45
N HIS A 910 -4.77 10.50 36.81
CA HIS A 910 -5.48 9.25 37.08
C HIS A 910 -4.63 8.02 36.79
N ALA A 911 -3.86 8.03 35.69
CA ALA A 911 -3.03 6.91 35.26
C ALA A 911 -1.94 6.52 36.27
N LYS A 912 -1.51 7.47 37.12
CA LYS A 912 -0.47 7.24 38.15
C LYS A 912 -1.02 7.32 39.57
N ASN A 913 -2.33 7.52 39.73
CA ASN A 913 -2.99 7.80 41.00
C ASN A 913 -2.30 8.92 41.83
N ILE A 914 -1.83 9.97 41.15
CA ILE A 914 -1.16 11.10 41.80
C ILE A 914 -2.20 12.20 42.01
N LYS A 915 -2.31 12.69 43.25
CA LYS A 915 -3.08 13.88 43.62
C LYS A 915 -2.12 14.89 44.26
N ARG A 916 -2.19 16.15 43.84
CA ARG A 916 -1.43 17.25 44.44
C ARG A 916 -2.37 18.40 44.79
N GLU A 917 -2.13 19.02 45.94
CA GLU A 917 -2.89 20.16 46.46
C GLU A 917 -1.93 21.30 46.74
N GLU A 918 -2.38 22.53 46.48
CA GLU A 918 -1.58 23.74 46.64
C GLU A 918 -2.44 24.86 47.19
N LYS A 919 -1.88 25.63 48.12
CA LYS A 919 -2.48 26.84 48.69
C LYS A 919 -1.47 27.97 48.60
N SER A 920 -1.86 29.09 47.99
CA SER A 920 -1.01 30.26 47.83
C SER A 920 -1.82 31.54 47.98
N SER A 921 -1.16 32.62 48.40
CA SER A 921 -1.75 33.96 48.39
C SER A 921 -1.14 34.72 47.22
N VAL A 922 -1.99 35.28 46.36
CA VAL A 922 -1.61 35.88 45.08
C VAL A 922 -1.92 37.37 45.10
N SER A 923 -1.01 38.18 44.55
CA SER A 923 -1.18 39.62 44.36
C SER A 923 -0.84 40.00 42.93
N GLU A 924 -1.76 40.68 42.26
CA GLU A 924 -1.70 40.99 40.83
C GLU A 924 -2.13 42.42 40.53
N LYS A 925 -1.73 42.89 39.35
CA LYS A 925 -2.22 44.13 38.76
C LYS A 925 -3.03 43.82 37.50
N ALA A 926 -4.23 44.37 37.46
CA ALA A 926 -5.12 44.29 36.30
C ALA A 926 -5.35 45.69 35.72
N ARG A 927 -5.58 45.77 34.41
CA ARG A 927 -5.91 47.03 33.74
C ARG A 927 -7.04 46.85 32.73
N THR A 928 -7.84 47.89 32.53
CA THR A 928 -8.89 47.91 31.53
C THR A 928 -8.46 48.78 30.35
N VAL A 929 -8.22 48.15 29.21
CA VAL A 929 -7.84 48.80 27.95
C VAL A 929 -8.87 48.40 26.91
N ASP A 930 -9.40 49.38 26.17
CA ASP A 930 -10.43 49.19 25.13
C ASP A 930 -11.66 48.39 25.59
N GLY A 931 -12.09 48.64 26.84
CA GLY A 931 -13.25 47.97 27.44
C GLY A 931 -13.00 46.51 27.84
N LYS A 932 -11.76 46.02 27.75
CA LYS A 932 -11.36 44.69 28.21
C LYS A 932 -10.42 44.80 29.40
N THR A 933 -10.78 44.17 30.50
CA THR A 933 -9.89 44.01 31.64
C THR A 933 -8.92 42.85 31.36
N ARG A 934 -7.64 43.01 31.72
CA ARG A 934 -6.58 41.99 31.60
C ARG A 934 -5.59 42.07 32.77
N ILE A 935 -4.99 40.94 33.14
CA ILE A 935 -3.92 40.86 34.14
C ILE A 935 -2.59 41.19 33.46
N TYR A 936 -1.90 42.24 33.90
CA TYR A 936 -0.65 42.69 33.27
C TYR A 936 0.59 42.54 34.16
N LYS A 937 0.41 42.16 35.43
CA LYS A 937 1.55 41.85 36.30
C LYS A 937 1.13 40.93 37.45
N THR A 938 1.93 39.91 37.74
CA THR A 938 1.78 39.12 38.97
C THR A 938 2.93 39.46 39.91
N GLU A 939 2.60 40.14 41.01
CA GLU A 939 3.58 40.72 41.94
C GLU A 939 4.01 39.73 43.03
N ASN A 940 3.12 38.81 43.40
CA ASN A 940 3.41 37.76 44.35
C ASN A 940 2.60 36.51 44.02
N GLY A 941 3.29 35.36 43.95
CA GLY A 941 2.73 34.06 43.59
C GLY A 941 3.86 33.13 43.16
N SER A 942 3.86 31.88 43.62
CA SER A 942 4.82 30.87 43.15
C SER A 942 4.18 30.04 42.03
N TYR A 943 4.79 30.01 40.84
CA TYR A 943 4.39 29.08 39.78
C TYR A 943 5.18 27.77 39.89
N TRP A 944 4.66 26.70 39.29
CA TRP A 944 5.28 25.38 39.35
C TRP A 944 6.62 25.34 38.60
N LEU A 945 7.64 24.71 39.17
CA LEU A 945 8.72 24.09 38.42
C LEU A 945 8.58 22.57 38.57
N VAL A 946 8.08 21.89 37.53
CA VAL A 946 8.22 20.44 37.41
C VAL A 946 9.67 20.19 36.99
N LYS A 947 10.51 19.61 37.85
CA LYS A 947 11.76 18.98 37.40
C LYS A 947 11.48 17.59 36.86
#